data_AF-A0A8T7D5M8-F1
#
_entry.id   AF-A0A8T7D5M8-F1
#
_cell.length_a   1.000
_cell.length_b   1.000
_cell.length_c   1.000
_cell.angle_alpha   90.00
_cell.angle_beta   90.00
_cell.angle_gamma   90.00
#
_symmetry.space_group_name_H-M   'P 1'
#
loop_
_entity.id
_entity.type
_entity.pdbx_description
1 polymer ?
#
loop_
_entity_poly.entity_id
_entity_poly.type
_entity_poly.pdbx_seq_one_letter_code
_entity_poly.pdbx_strand_id
1 'polypeptide(L)'
;MRFPSKKLNDLLGDAETFEQPQAYAERENLLLEERVSGGRQVDYLPWISESGSWDEWRRNHERYVDDKVRRRHPLSAAFTPGESSLRPGVEQNQVLLRVELIDDLPDKNDPFGETRAIDIDDNPFLNWGKKLLADPVETINAIITGGGARGTQQRAEPDDFLVNLINYPHWKGQRDSLVQALDDAMIPWLLERSQWELEAIDRFGVRAYTTQLAKGLSVVTRLPLRGAGYRLTEDQRYWDRFCNALRWPGDLDLHWSYNHALIQHQRDERFAPRWFAACDSAAWGSPYWLGQFTTGILGLRKLPPRPNTQPERRVAMALARFALFAGQRGNAKEAERRLHRGAQSMRLLYPRSNEHWAGIWREVLDALPMGTRKDERERLAGWLGDLLPADGGKTGGKRPAKAIGNRQVQLPDADERKELKEEIRRANQISESLWRGFQTLMTKRWAYAEMSGESHFAVRTLNNLGRSLLRLNPNASMLERLHAWTRRAIEAELENAHSWDLWATLLARLGQSEESLAVRWEATRRFPDDPVTQTQLAQLLIRVDKYSVAEHLLRETMMRFPDNAFCRTMLAELLRDDGRTIDAEALLRETMKHFQRDAFCRVMLADMLLDREDSEEAGSEAKQLLEGLEQLAPNNSHVQRLAARIHGDSTVDRRVDKRSASTSPSVDA
;
A
#
# COMPACT_ATOMS: atom_id res chain seq x y z
N MET A 1 -29.84 11.45 7.11
CA MET A 1 -30.21 11.37 5.68
C MET A 1 -30.88 10.03 5.47
N ARG A 2 -32.14 9.99 5.01
CA ARG A 2 -32.75 8.75 4.50
C ARG A 2 -32.10 8.47 3.15
N PHE A 3 -31.40 7.34 3.00
CA PHE A 3 -30.86 6.90 1.73
C PHE A 3 -32.01 6.39 0.85
N PRO A 4 -32.22 6.93 -0.36
CA PRO A 4 -33.27 6.46 -1.25
C PRO A 4 -32.65 5.59 -2.33
N SER A 5 -32.57 4.29 -2.10
CA SER A 5 -32.54 3.37 -3.24
C SER A 5 -33.34 2.13 -2.89
N LYS A 6 -34.51 2.03 -3.51
CA LYS A 6 -35.37 0.85 -3.55
C LYS A 6 -34.54 -0.43 -3.73
N LYS A 7 -33.54 -0.41 -4.63
CA LYS A 7 -32.63 -1.52 -4.92
C LYS A 7 -31.83 -2.06 -3.72
N LEU A 8 -31.44 -1.23 -2.74
CA LEU A 8 -30.76 -1.71 -1.54
C LEU A 8 -31.76 -2.27 -0.51
N ASN A 9 -32.93 -1.64 -0.38
CA ASN A 9 -34.01 -2.16 0.45
C ASN A 9 -34.55 -3.49 -0.10
N ASP A 10 -34.65 -3.60 -1.43
CA ASP A 10 -35.07 -4.82 -2.12
C ASP A 10 -33.97 -5.92 -2.03
N LEU A 11 -32.67 -5.56 -2.08
CA LEU A 11 -31.54 -6.48 -1.84
C LEU A 11 -31.53 -7.07 -0.42
N LEU A 12 -32.04 -6.32 0.56
CA LEU A 12 -32.00 -6.68 1.98
C LEU A 12 -33.34 -7.27 2.48
N GLY A 13 -34.33 -7.42 1.59
CA GLY A 13 -35.66 -7.98 1.87
C GLY A 13 -36.64 -7.01 2.55
N ASP A 14 -37.94 -7.23 2.34
CA ASP A 14 -39.05 -6.51 2.99
C ASP A 14 -39.08 -6.81 4.51
N ALA A 15 -38.21 -6.16 5.27
CA ALA A 15 -38.34 -6.03 6.71
C ALA A 15 -38.70 -4.58 7.02
N GLU A 16 -39.94 -4.40 7.49
CA GLU A 16 -40.54 -3.11 7.80
C GLU A 16 -39.59 -2.18 8.58
N THR A 17 -39.33 -1.01 8.00
CA THR A 17 -38.87 0.21 8.72
C THR A 17 -37.64 0.06 9.62
N PHE A 18 -36.46 -0.19 9.05
CA PHE A 18 -35.22 0.15 9.76
C PHE A 18 -34.93 1.65 9.62
N GLU A 19 -34.99 2.38 10.73
CA GLU A 19 -34.71 3.83 10.77
C GLU A 19 -33.29 4.20 10.30
N GLN A 20 -32.36 3.23 10.22
CA GLN A 20 -30.97 3.46 9.79
C GLN A 20 -30.41 2.27 8.97
N PRO A 21 -30.54 2.28 7.63
CA PRO A 21 -30.06 1.23 6.72
C PRO A 21 -28.56 0.88 6.85
N GLN A 22 -27.76 1.84 7.31
CA GLN A 22 -26.33 1.67 7.55
C GLN A 22 -26.01 0.75 8.74
N ALA A 23 -26.84 0.78 9.79
CA ALA A 23 -26.69 -0.12 10.93
C ALA A 23 -27.00 -1.58 10.56
N TYR A 24 -27.90 -1.79 9.60
CA TYR A 24 -28.20 -3.10 9.06
C TYR A 24 -27.10 -3.62 8.14
N ALA A 25 -26.55 -2.78 7.25
CA ALA A 25 -25.40 -3.17 6.41
C ALA A 25 -24.14 -3.48 7.22
N GLU A 26 -23.88 -2.73 8.31
CA GLU A 26 -22.78 -3.01 9.25
C GLU A 26 -23.07 -4.27 10.11
N ARG A 27 -24.33 -4.54 10.45
CA ARG A 27 -24.77 -5.77 11.13
C ARG A 27 -24.63 -7.01 10.21
N GLU A 28 -25.06 -6.92 8.96
CA GLU A 28 -24.88 -7.96 7.95
C GLU A 28 -23.40 -8.19 7.65
N ASN A 29 -22.57 -7.14 7.58
CA ASN A 29 -21.10 -7.30 7.49
C ASN A 29 -20.53 -8.13 8.66
N LEU A 30 -21.04 -7.96 9.89
CA LEU A 30 -20.59 -8.70 11.06
C LEU A 30 -21.19 -10.12 11.18
N LEU A 31 -22.35 -10.36 10.55
CA LEU A 31 -23.05 -11.66 10.55
C LEU A 31 -22.64 -12.54 9.35
N LEU A 32 -22.34 -11.95 8.19
CA LEU A 32 -21.80 -12.63 7.00
C LEU A 32 -20.33 -13.05 7.18
N GLU A 33 -19.65 -12.54 8.20
CA GLU A 33 -18.35 -13.05 8.64
C GLU A 33 -18.52 -14.37 9.43
N GLU A 34 -18.69 -15.49 8.73
CA GLU A 34 -18.42 -16.84 9.28
C GLU A 34 -16.92 -17.06 9.63
N ARG A 35 -16.12 -15.98 9.72
CA ARG A 35 -14.69 -16.00 10.01
C ARG A 35 -14.26 -15.04 11.12
N VAL A 36 -15.19 -14.47 11.89
CA VAL A 36 -14.83 -13.96 13.23
C VAL A 36 -14.92 -15.10 14.24
N SER A 37 -13.93 -15.25 15.12
CA SER A 37 -13.97 -16.29 16.15
C SER A 37 -15.30 -16.26 16.91
N GLY A 38 -15.94 -17.42 17.10
CA GLY A 38 -17.31 -17.50 17.64
C GLY A 38 -17.53 -16.78 18.98
N GLY A 39 -16.47 -16.53 19.76
CA GLY A 39 -16.55 -15.71 20.98
C GLY A 39 -16.81 -14.21 20.73
N ARG A 40 -16.45 -13.67 19.56
CA ARG A 40 -16.69 -12.28 19.17
C ARG A 40 -18.16 -12.06 18.80
N GLN A 41 -18.77 -13.01 18.07
CA GLN A 41 -20.20 -12.97 17.74
C GLN A 41 -21.09 -12.96 19.00
N VAL A 42 -20.76 -13.79 20.00
CA VAL A 42 -21.51 -13.85 21.28
C VAL A 42 -21.46 -12.53 22.06
N ASP A 43 -20.35 -11.78 21.99
CA ASP A 43 -20.22 -10.48 22.67
C ASP A 43 -21.00 -9.36 21.95
N TYR A 44 -21.12 -9.40 20.62
CA TYR A 44 -21.80 -8.36 19.83
C TYR A 44 -23.32 -8.55 19.72
N LEU A 45 -23.80 -9.81 19.73
CA LEU A 45 -25.21 -10.14 19.57
C LEU A 45 -26.15 -9.40 20.54
N PRO A 46 -25.87 -9.30 21.86
CA PRO A 46 -26.71 -8.56 22.80
C PRO A 46 -26.77 -7.06 22.51
N TRP A 47 -25.65 -6.44 22.10
CA TRP A 47 -25.62 -5.01 21.80
C TRP A 47 -26.37 -4.66 20.53
N ILE A 48 -26.28 -5.52 19.52
CA ILE A 48 -27.00 -5.37 18.27
C ILE A 48 -28.52 -5.53 18.49
N SER A 49 -28.94 -6.38 19.42
CA SER A 49 -30.36 -6.56 19.74
C SER A 49 -30.94 -5.54 20.72
N GLU A 50 -30.13 -4.96 21.61
CA GLU A 50 -30.59 -4.07 22.69
C GLU A 50 -30.31 -2.57 22.43
N SER A 51 -29.39 -2.20 21.52
CA SER A 51 -29.05 -0.79 21.28
C SER A 51 -30.12 -0.09 20.42
N GLY A 52 -30.87 0.83 21.03
CA GLY A 52 -31.89 1.64 20.34
C GLY A 52 -31.34 2.84 19.54
N SER A 53 -30.04 3.17 19.68
CA SER A 53 -29.43 4.30 18.96
C SER A 53 -27.97 4.06 18.55
N TRP A 54 -27.56 4.65 17.42
CA TRP A 54 -26.22 4.45 16.85
C TRP A 54 -25.09 5.05 17.70
N ASP A 55 -25.33 6.14 18.43
CA ASP A 55 -24.32 6.70 19.35
C ASP A 55 -24.08 5.82 20.58
N GLU A 56 -25.05 4.99 20.95
CA GLU A 56 -24.92 3.99 22.01
C GLU A 56 -24.19 2.75 21.51
N TRP A 57 -24.53 2.27 20.32
CA TRP A 57 -23.79 1.19 19.66
C TRP A 57 -22.32 1.57 19.42
N ARG A 58 -22.04 2.76 18.88
CA ARG A 58 -20.67 3.25 18.64
C ARG A 58 -19.86 3.28 19.93
N ARG A 59 -20.42 3.78 21.04
CA ARG A 59 -19.75 3.80 22.35
C ARG A 59 -19.46 2.40 22.86
N ASN A 60 -20.38 1.44 22.65
CA ASN A 60 -20.19 0.04 23.04
C ASN A 60 -19.13 -0.66 22.16
N HIS A 61 -19.13 -0.40 20.85
CA HIS A 61 -18.12 -0.88 19.91
C HIS A 61 -16.73 -0.31 20.23
N GLU A 62 -16.61 1.00 20.44
CA GLU A 62 -15.36 1.66 20.87
C GLU A 62 -14.84 1.05 22.18
N ARG A 63 -15.72 0.82 23.16
CA ARG A 63 -15.38 0.12 24.41
C ARG A 63 -14.91 -1.31 24.17
N TYR A 64 -15.58 -2.07 23.31
CA TYR A 64 -15.19 -3.44 23.00
C TYR A 64 -13.83 -3.53 22.33
N VAL A 65 -13.59 -2.64 21.37
CA VAL A 65 -12.30 -2.53 20.69
C VAL A 65 -11.22 -2.19 21.71
N ASP A 66 -11.49 -1.31 22.68
CA ASP A 66 -10.56 -0.97 23.76
C ASP A 66 -10.35 -2.09 24.80
N ASP A 67 -11.42 -2.76 25.25
CA ASP A 67 -11.37 -3.71 26.36
C ASP A 67 -11.08 -5.16 25.95
N LYS A 68 -11.50 -5.58 24.75
CA LYS A 68 -11.44 -7.00 24.33
C LYS A 68 -10.56 -7.22 23.10
N VAL A 69 -10.55 -6.31 22.12
CA VAL A 69 -9.71 -6.43 20.92
C VAL A 69 -8.29 -5.93 21.19
N ARG A 70 -8.16 -4.76 21.83
CA ARG A 70 -6.85 -4.26 22.29
C ARG A 70 -6.32 -5.21 23.37
N ARG A 71 -6.94 -5.34 24.55
CA ARG A 71 -6.32 -6.11 25.66
C ARG A 71 -6.00 -7.60 25.41
N ARG A 72 -6.63 -8.29 24.45
CA ARG A 72 -6.29 -9.70 24.11
C ARG A 72 -5.25 -9.86 23.00
N HIS A 73 -4.95 -8.81 22.23
CA HIS A 73 -3.83 -8.85 21.30
C HIS A 73 -2.52 -8.51 22.04
N PRO A 74 -1.48 -9.36 22.00
CA PRO A 74 -0.18 -9.06 22.62
C PRO A 74 0.42 -7.71 22.13
N LEU A 75 0.00 -7.30 20.93
CA LEU A 75 0.32 -6.05 20.22
C LEU A 75 -0.29 -4.75 20.77
N SER A 76 -1.29 -4.78 21.65
CA SER A 76 -1.94 -3.55 22.14
C SER A 76 -1.23 -2.91 23.34
N ALA A 77 -0.45 -3.69 24.08
CA ALA A 77 0.31 -3.23 25.23
C ALA A 77 1.49 -2.31 24.83
N ALA A 78 1.82 -2.24 23.54
CA ALA A 78 2.91 -1.43 23.01
C ALA A 78 2.57 0.07 22.85
N PHE A 79 1.29 0.46 23.01
CA PHE A 79 0.85 1.85 23.00
C PHE A 79 0.54 2.33 24.42
N THR A 80 1.32 3.31 24.89
CA THR A 80 0.98 4.05 26.12
C THR A 80 -0.27 4.91 25.87
N PRO A 81 -1.20 5.02 26.85
CA PRO A 81 -2.30 5.97 26.77
C PRO A 81 -1.75 7.39 26.58
N GLY A 82 -1.90 7.95 25.37
CA GLY A 82 -1.37 9.27 25.01
C GLY A 82 -0.41 9.30 23.81
N GLU A 83 0.08 8.17 23.31
CA GLU A 83 0.72 8.12 21.99
C GLU A 83 -0.37 8.24 20.92
N SER A 84 -0.44 9.38 20.22
CA SER A 84 -1.40 9.57 19.15
C SER A 84 -1.06 8.59 18.02
N SER A 85 -1.85 7.53 17.87
CA SER A 85 -2.03 6.90 16.57
C SER A 85 -2.35 8.03 15.60
N LEU A 86 -1.55 8.19 14.54
CA LEU A 86 -1.76 9.28 13.59
C LEU A 86 -3.06 9.11 12.79
N ARG A 87 -3.89 8.09 13.09
CA ARG A 87 -5.23 7.87 12.54
C ARG A 87 -6.12 7.03 13.48
N PRO A 88 -7.33 7.49 13.81
CA PRO A 88 -8.55 6.71 13.69
C PRO A 88 -8.98 6.73 12.21
N GLY A 89 -9.18 5.56 11.58
CA GLY A 89 -9.80 5.49 10.24
C GLY A 89 -8.90 5.10 9.06
N VAL A 90 -7.72 4.54 9.29
CA VAL A 90 -7.28 3.42 8.44
C VAL A 90 -7.47 2.21 9.32
N GLU A 91 -8.63 1.58 9.21
CA GLU A 91 -8.81 0.30 9.89
C GLU A 91 -7.68 -0.61 9.43
N GLN A 92 -7.05 -1.22 10.42
CA GLN A 92 -5.99 -2.22 10.29
C GLN A 92 -6.39 -3.32 9.28
N ASN A 93 -7.69 -3.44 9.02
CA ASN A 93 -8.31 -4.31 8.07
C ASN A 93 -8.12 -3.90 6.60
N GLN A 94 -7.88 -2.66 6.14
CA GLN A 94 -7.93 -2.41 4.66
C GLN A 94 -6.77 -3.02 3.86
N VAL A 95 -5.56 -3.04 4.41
CA VAL A 95 -4.45 -3.74 3.74
C VAL A 95 -4.54 -5.25 3.96
N LEU A 96 -4.96 -5.71 5.16
CA LEU A 96 -5.23 -7.13 5.43
C LEU A 96 -6.44 -7.66 4.65
N LEU A 97 -7.46 -6.85 4.38
CA LEU A 97 -8.65 -7.15 3.60
C LEU A 97 -8.32 -7.19 2.12
N ARG A 98 -7.33 -6.43 1.63
CA ARG A 98 -6.78 -6.64 0.27
C ARG A 98 -6.01 -7.95 0.17
N VAL A 99 -5.41 -8.40 1.26
CA VAL A 99 -4.78 -9.71 1.36
C VAL A 99 -5.84 -10.83 1.45
N GLU A 100 -6.91 -10.65 2.22
CA GLU A 100 -8.03 -11.60 2.38
C GLU A 100 -9.01 -11.60 1.19
N LEU A 101 -9.20 -10.48 0.47
CA LEU A 101 -9.97 -10.39 -0.79
C LEU A 101 -9.37 -11.24 -1.91
N ILE A 102 -8.12 -11.70 -1.75
CA ILE A 102 -7.45 -12.62 -2.66
C ILE A 102 -7.79 -14.09 -2.30
N ASP A 103 -8.19 -14.38 -1.06
CA ASP A 103 -8.52 -15.72 -0.57
C ASP A 103 -10.03 -16.05 -0.65
N ASP A 104 -10.91 -15.05 -0.86
CA ASP A 104 -12.37 -15.23 -1.02
C ASP A 104 -12.84 -15.20 -2.50
N LEU A 105 -12.00 -15.64 -3.43
CA LEU A 105 -12.53 -16.22 -4.69
C LEU A 105 -13.16 -17.59 -4.35
N PRO A 106 -14.29 -17.96 -4.99
CA PRO A 106 -15.18 -19.00 -4.47
C PRO A 106 -14.51 -20.37 -4.27
N ASP A 107 -14.78 -20.92 -3.06
CA ASP A 107 -14.69 -22.28 -2.52
C ASP A 107 -13.51 -23.22 -2.90
N LYS A 108 -12.96 -23.86 -1.86
CA LYS A 108 -11.84 -24.81 -1.87
C LYS A 108 -12.16 -26.18 -2.50
N ASN A 109 -13.36 -26.35 -3.07
CA ASN A 109 -13.88 -27.64 -3.53
C ASN A 109 -14.22 -27.70 -5.04
N ASP A 110 -13.47 -26.97 -5.87
CA ASP A 110 -13.45 -27.01 -7.35
C ASP A 110 -14.15 -25.84 -8.08
N PRO A 111 -13.38 -24.78 -8.43
CA PRO A 111 -13.74 -23.80 -9.46
C PRO A 111 -12.87 -23.93 -10.74
N PHE A 112 -12.08 -25.00 -10.87
CA PHE A 112 -11.17 -25.25 -11.99
C PHE A 112 -11.37 -26.67 -12.49
N GLY A 113 -12.36 -26.84 -13.37
CA GLY A 113 -12.42 -28.02 -14.24
C GLY A 113 -11.06 -28.22 -14.89
N GLU A 114 -10.40 -29.32 -14.49
CA GLU A 114 -9.09 -29.80 -14.93
C GLU A 114 -7.99 -28.72 -14.93
N THR A 115 -7.06 -28.85 -13.97
CA THR A 115 -5.73 -28.26 -13.96
C THR A 115 -4.99 -28.57 -15.27
N ARG A 116 -5.29 -27.80 -16.33
CA ARG A 116 -4.38 -27.64 -17.45
C ARG A 116 -3.19 -26.89 -16.90
N ALA A 117 -2.05 -27.56 -16.92
CA ALA A 117 -0.75 -26.96 -16.72
C ALA A 117 -0.74 -25.55 -17.33
N ILE A 118 -0.35 -24.56 -16.54
CA ILE A 118 -0.05 -23.23 -17.04
C ILE A 118 0.98 -23.45 -18.15
N ASP A 119 0.59 -23.22 -19.40
CA ASP A 119 1.47 -23.41 -20.54
C ASP A 119 2.50 -22.28 -20.51
N ILE A 120 3.70 -22.63 -20.03
CA ILE A 120 4.81 -21.70 -19.72
C ILE A 120 5.34 -21.01 -21.00
N ASP A 121 5.00 -21.55 -22.18
CA ASP A 121 5.43 -21.05 -23.49
C ASP A 121 4.51 -19.97 -24.10
N ASP A 122 3.38 -19.65 -23.47
CA ASP A 122 2.36 -18.77 -24.05
C ASP A 122 2.25 -17.43 -23.28
N ASN A 123 2.89 -16.39 -23.82
CA ASN A 123 2.98 -15.07 -23.16
C ASN A 123 1.59 -14.46 -22.89
N PRO A 124 1.21 -14.24 -21.61
CA PRO A 124 -0.14 -13.80 -21.25
C PRO A 124 -0.49 -12.43 -21.85
N PHE A 125 0.46 -11.48 -21.93
CA PHE A 125 0.17 -10.16 -22.51
C PHE A 125 -0.12 -10.22 -24.02
N LEU A 126 0.49 -11.16 -24.74
CA LEU A 126 0.19 -11.38 -26.15
C LEU A 126 -1.20 -11.99 -26.32
N ASN A 127 -1.52 -12.99 -25.51
CA ASN A 127 -2.80 -13.69 -25.60
C ASN A 127 -3.97 -12.78 -25.20
N TRP A 128 -3.83 -12.07 -24.07
CA TRP A 128 -4.85 -11.14 -23.62
C TRP A 128 -4.99 -9.93 -24.55
N GLY A 129 -3.89 -9.41 -25.13
CA GLY A 129 -3.98 -8.32 -26.10
C GLY A 129 -4.68 -8.73 -27.41
N LYS A 130 -4.43 -9.94 -27.92
CA LYS A 130 -5.17 -10.49 -29.08
C LYS A 130 -6.66 -10.65 -28.77
N LYS A 131 -7.00 -11.22 -27.61
CA LYS A 131 -8.39 -11.38 -27.15
C LYS A 131 -9.08 -10.02 -27.01
N LEU A 132 -8.40 -9.03 -26.44
CA LEU A 132 -8.94 -7.69 -26.25
C LEU A 132 -9.27 -7.00 -27.58
N LEU A 133 -8.48 -7.22 -28.64
CA LEU A 133 -8.78 -6.69 -29.97
C LEU A 133 -9.89 -7.47 -30.69
N ALA A 134 -10.09 -8.75 -30.35
CA ALA A 134 -11.08 -9.62 -31.00
C ALA A 134 -12.47 -9.52 -30.36
N ASP A 135 -12.54 -9.59 -29.03
CA ASP A 135 -13.77 -9.49 -28.24
C ASP A 135 -13.50 -8.68 -26.96
N PRO A 136 -13.59 -7.35 -27.02
CA PRO A 136 -13.19 -6.50 -25.90
C PRO A 136 -14.08 -6.66 -24.66
N VAL A 137 -15.40 -6.87 -24.84
CA VAL A 137 -16.36 -6.95 -23.73
C VAL A 137 -16.13 -8.21 -22.92
N GLU A 138 -16.04 -9.37 -23.58
CA GLU A 138 -15.80 -10.63 -22.88
C GLU A 138 -14.39 -10.71 -22.29
N THR A 139 -13.41 -10.10 -22.96
CA THR A 139 -12.05 -10.00 -22.43
C THR A 139 -12.00 -9.17 -21.15
N ILE A 140 -12.63 -7.99 -21.12
CA ILE A 140 -12.73 -7.15 -19.92
C ILE A 140 -13.47 -7.88 -18.81
N ASN A 141 -14.55 -8.59 -19.14
CA ASN A 141 -15.29 -9.43 -18.20
C ASN A 141 -14.35 -10.42 -17.51
N ALA A 142 -13.64 -11.25 -18.28
CA ALA A 142 -12.69 -12.20 -17.71
C ALA A 142 -11.56 -11.51 -16.91
N ILE A 143 -11.03 -10.37 -17.37
CA ILE A 143 -10.00 -9.63 -16.64
C ILE A 143 -10.53 -9.06 -15.30
N ILE A 144 -11.77 -8.58 -15.23
CA ILE A 144 -12.29 -8.00 -13.99
C ILE A 144 -12.73 -9.09 -13.00
N THR A 145 -13.31 -10.19 -13.49
CA THR A 145 -13.80 -11.29 -12.66
C THR A 145 -12.70 -12.24 -12.19
N GLY A 146 -11.48 -12.13 -12.73
CA GLY A 146 -10.38 -13.03 -12.40
C GLY A 146 -10.30 -14.28 -13.28
N GLY A 147 -11.09 -14.34 -14.35
CA GLY A 147 -11.07 -15.42 -15.33
C GLY A 147 -9.77 -15.47 -16.14
N GLY A 148 -9.25 -16.68 -16.34
CA GLY A 148 -8.08 -16.97 -17.17
C GLY A 148 -6.72 -16.68 -16.53
N ALA A 149 -5.69 -17.36 -17.04
CA ALA A 149 -4.31 -17.23 -16.56
C ALA A 149 -3.66 -15.91 -17.02
N ARG A 150 -3.01 -15.19 -16.10
CA ARG A 150 -2.24 -13.95 -16.35
C ARG A 150 -0.74 -14.10 -16.06
N GLY A 151 -0.28 -15.34 -15.91
CA GLY A 151 1.11 -15.65 -15.53
C GLY A 151 1.46 -15.03 -14.18
N THR A 152 2.64 -14.42 -14.08
CA THR A 152 3.11 -13.71 -12.88
C THR A 152 2.18 -12.59 -12.41
N GLN A 153 1.34 -12.04 -13.28
CA GLN A 153 0.36 -11.01 -12.95
C GLN A 153 -1.01 -11.57 -12.52
N GLN A 154 -1.09 -12.86 -12.17
CA GLN A 154 -2.34 -13.46 -11.68
C GLN A 154 -2.92 -12.69 -10.49
N ARG A 155 -2.06 -12.10 -9.65
CA ARG A 155 -2.44 -11.28 -8.49
C ARG A 155 -2.47 -9.78 -8.78
N ALA A 156 -2.23 -9.32 -10.01
CA ALA A 156 -2.36 -7.90 -10.33
C ALA A 156 -3.84 -7.48 -10.33
N GLU A 157 -4.14 -6.26 -9.87
CA GLU A 157 -5.48 -5.71 -10.09
C GLU A 157 -5.76 -5.58 -11.59
N PRO A 158 -7.03 -5.67 -12.02
CA PRO A 158 -7.41 -5.56 -13.43
C PRO A 158 -6.81 -4.35 -14.14
N ASP A 159 -6.80 -3.19 -13.47
CA ASP A 159 -6.27 -1.94 -13.99
C ASP A 159 -4.73 -1.96 -14.11
N ASP A 160 -4.00 -2.48 -13.12
CA ASP A 160 -2.55 -2.67 -13.21
C ASP A 160 -2.16 -3.64 -14.33
N PHE A 161 -2.88 -4.76 -14.45
CA PHE A 161 -2.66 -5.73 -15.52
C PHE A 161 -2.88 -5.10 -16.91
N LEU A 162 -3.98 -4.36 -17.09
CA LEU A 162 -4.29 -3.69 -18.35
C LEU A 162 -3.27 -2.59 -18.69
N VAL A 163 -2.79 -1.82 -17.70
CA VAL A 163 -1.70 -0.85 -17.91
C VAL A 163 -0.43 -1.55 -18.39
N ASN A 164 -0.05 -2.67 -17.79
CA ASN A 164 1.13 -3.43 -18.18
C ASN A 164 0.97 -4.06 -19.57
N LEU A 165 -0.20 -4.62 -19.86
CA LEU A 165 -0.54 -5.20 -21.16
C LEU A 165 -0.41 -4.16 -22.28
N ILE A 166 -1.02 -2.98 -22.13
CA ILE A 166 -0.98 -1.92 -23.16
C ILE A 166 0.45 -1.40 -23.36
N ASN A 167 1.24 -1.35 -22.29
CA ASN A 167 2.62 -0.87 -22.37
C ASN A 167 3.61 -1.94 -22.83
N TYR A 168 3.21 -3.21 -22.92
CA TYR A 168 4.09 -4.31 -23.30
C TYR A 168 4.74 -4.04 -24.68
N PRO A 169 6.06 -4.27 -24.84
CA PRO A 169 6.81 -3.82 -26.03
C PRO A 169 6.23 -4.25 -27.37
N HIS A 170 5.65 -5.45 -27.45
CA HIS A 170 5.02 -5.97 -28.66
C HIS A 170 3.88 -5.07 -29.17
N TRP A 171 3.11 -4.47 -28.27
CA TRP A 171 1.93 -3.69 -28.60
C TRP A 171 2.24 -2.22 -28.93
N LYS A 172 3.52 -1.80 -28.97
CA LYS A 172 3.92 -0.41 -29.20
C LYS A 172 3.26 0.23 -30.44
N GLY A 173 3.04 -0.54 -31.51
CA GLY A 173 2.38 -0.07 -32.74
C GLY A 173 0.84 -0.12 -32.73
N GLN A 174 0.23 -0.74 -31.72
CA GLN A 174 -1.23 -0.95 -31.62
C GLN A 174 -1.80 -0.47 -30.28
N ARG A 175 -1.05 0.32 -29.50
CA ARG A 175 -1.49 0.82 -28.19
C ARG A 175 -2.80 1.57 -28.27
N ASP A 176 -2.95 2.46 -29.25
CA ASP A 176 -4.16 3.25 -29.42
C ASP A 176 -5.37 2.36 -29.76
N SER A 177 -5.17 1.30 -30.55
CA SER A 177 -6.22 0.32 -30.85
C SER A 177 -6.66 -0.45 -29.61
N LEU A 178 -5.72 -0.86 -28.75
CA LEU A 178 -6.04 -1.53 -27.48
C LEU A 178 -6.79 -0.60 -26.52
N VAL A 179 -6.34 0.66 -26.40
CA VAL A 179 -7.02 1.66 -25.57
C VAL A 179 -8.42 1.96 -26.09
N GLN A 180 -8.60 2.11 -27.40
CA GLN A 180 -9.90 2.34 -28.01
C GLN A 180 -10.85 1.15 -27.78
N ALA A 181 -10.36 -0.08 -27.98
CA ALA A 181 -11.14 -1.30 -27.71
C ALA A 181 -11.61 -1.38 -26.24
N LEU A 182 -10.75 -1.00 -25.29
CA LEU A 182 -11.13 -0.88 -23.87
C LEU A 182 -12.17 0.22 -23.67
N ASP A 183 -11.96 1.41 -24.23
CA ASP A 183 -12.84 2.56 -24.06
C ASP A 183 -14.26 2.28 -24.56
N ASP A 184 -14.37 1.63 -25.73
CA ASP A 184 -15.64 1.26 -26.34
C ASP A 184 -16.41 0.20 -25.52
N ALA A 185 -15.72 -0.68 -24.80
CA ALA A 185 -16.33 -1.78 -24.08
C ALA A 185 -16.58 -1.53 -22.59
N MET A 186 -15.84 -0.62 -21.94
CA MET A 186 -15.98 -0.37 -20.49
C MET A 186 -17.37 0.13 -20.07
N ILE A 187 -17.98 1.04 -20.84
CA ILE A 187 -19.33 1.56 -20.49
C ILE A 187 -20.43 0.52 -20.70
N PRO A 188 -20.51 -0.17 -21.86
CA PRO A 188 -21.43 -1.29 -22.00
C PRO A 188 -21.33 -2.29 -20.85
N TRP A 189 -20.10 -2.67 -20.48
CA TRP A 189 -19.84 -3.59 -19.37
C TRP A 189 -20.34 -3.07 -18.00
N LEU A 190 -20.10 -1.79 -17.70
CA LEU A 190 -20.57 -1.16 -16.46
C LEU A 190 -22.11 -1.04 -16.42
N LEU A 191 -22.73 -0.67 -17.55
CA LEU A 191 -24.19 -0.49 -17.67
C LEU A 191 -24.95 -1.81 -17.59
N GLU A 192 -24.43 -2.87 -18.20
CA GLU A 192 -25.00 -4.21 -18.09
C GLU A 192 -25.07 -4.64 -16.62
N ARG A 193 -23.95 -4.50 -15.89
CA ARG A 193 -23.86 -4.87 -14.47
C ARG A 193 -24.73 -4.02 -13.58
N SER A 194 -24.80 -2.71 -13.81
CA SER A 194 -25.66 -1.84 -13.00
C SER A 194 -27.14 -2.19 -13.11
N GLN A 195 -27.53 -2.89 -14.17
CA GLN A 195 -28.88 -3.37 -14.46
C GLN A 195 -29.14 -4.80 -13.99
N TRP A 196 -28.18 -5.49 -13.36
CA TRP A 196 -28.43 -6.82 -12.80
C TRP A 196 -29.61 -6.83 -11.81
N GLU A 197 -30.42 -7.87 -11.94
CA GLU A 197 -31.53 -8.20 -11.04
C GLU A 197 -31.00 -8.76 -9.72
N LEU A 198 -31.82 -8.71 -8.67
CA LEU A 198 -31.45 -9.13 -7.32
C LEU A 198 -31.02 -10.59 -7.26
N GLU A 199 -31.73 -11.48 -7.96
CA GLU A 199 -31.39 -12.91 -8.06
C GLU A 199 -30.02 -13.17 -8.70
N ALA A 200 -29.57 -12.28 -9.59
CA ALA A 200 -28.24 -12.38 -10.19
C ALA A 200 -27.16 -11.89 -9.22
N ILE A 201 -27.44 -10.82 -8.47
CA ILE A 201 -26.53 -10.29 -7.45
C ILE A 201 -26.39 -11.28 -6.28
N ASP A 202 -27.49 -11.89 -5.84
CA ASP A 202 -27.50 -12.84 -4.72
C ASP A 202 -26.70 -14.10 -5.05
N ARG A 203 -26.91 -14.69 -6.24
CA ARG A 203 -26.11 -15.83 -6.73
C ARG A 203 -24.61 -15.57 -6.77
N PHE A 204 -24.20 -14.32 -6.99
CA PHE A 204 -22.80 -13.93 -7.12
C PHE A 204 -22.20 -13.41 -5.81
N GLY A 205 -23.04 -13.01 -4.85
CA GLY A 205 -22.65 -12.31 -3.64
C GLY A 205 -22.49 -10.80 -3.83
N VAL A 206 -23.14 -10.02 -2.97
CA VAL A 206 -23.16 -8.53 -3.01
C VAL A 206 -21.75 -7.93 -2.95
N ARG A 207 -20.85 -8.52 -2.15
CA ARG A 207 -19.45 -8.06 -2.00
C ARG A 207 -18.64 -8.27 -3.28
N ALA A 208 -18.76 -9.44 -3.91
CA ALA A 208 -18.05 -9.76 -5.14
C ALA A 208 -18.59 -8.89 -6.31
N TYR A 209 -19.90 -8.71 -6.39
CA TYR A 209 -20.54 -7.79 -7.34
C TYR A 209 -20.03 -6.34 -7.18
N THR A 210 -20.03 -5.82 -5.94
CA THR A 210 -19.54 -4.45 -5.66
C THR A 210 -18.06 -4.29 -5.97
N THR A 211 -17.25 -5.32 -5.68
CA THR A 211 -15.81 -5.34 -5.96
C THR A 211 -15.53 -5.29 -7.46
N GLN A 212 -16.28 -6.03 -8.28
CA GLN A 212 -16.12 -5.98 -9.73
C GLN A 212 -16.45 -4.61 -10.30
N LEU A 213 -17.54 -3.98 -9.84
CA LEU A 213 -17.90 -2.62 -10.24
C LEU A 213 -16.82 -1.61 -9.83
N ALA A 214 -16.27 -1.73 -8.61
CA ALA A 214 -15.18 -0.88 -8.14
C ALA A 214 -13.92 -1.07 -9.00
N LYS A 215 -13.56 -2.31 -9.35
CA LYS A 215 -12.45 -2.63 -10.26
C LYS A 215 -12.66 -2.03 -11.65
N GLY A 216 -13.87 -2.14 -12.22
CA GLY A 216 -14.22 -1.52 -13.49
C GLY A 216 -14.09 0.01 -13.48
N LEU A 217 -14.53 0.67 -12.40
CA LEU A 217 -14.33 2.11 -12.23
C LEU A 217 -12.84 2.48 -12.05
N SER A 218 -12.04 1.62 -11.42
CA SER A 218 -10.58 1.81 -11.31
C SER A 218 -9.89 1.74 -12.67
N VAL A 219 -10.32 0.82 -13.55
CA VAL A 219 -9.86 0.73 -14.94
C VAL A 219 -10.11 2.05 -15.68
N VAL A 220 -11.33 2.60 -15.58
CA VAL A 220 -11.67 3.91 -16.19
C VAL A 220 -10.88 5.06 -15.56
N THR A 221 -10.57 4.98 -14.26
CA THR A 221 -9.78 6.00 -13.54
C THR A 221 -8.33 6.04 -14.00
N ARG A 222 -7.71 4.87 -14.22
CA ARG A 222 -6.26 4.77 -14.46
C ARG A 222 -5.87 4.81 -15.93
N LEU A 223 -6.76 4.39 -16.82
CA LEU A 223 -6.51 4.35 -18.25
C LEU A 223 -7.15 5.55 -18.96
N PRO A 224 -6.60 6.00 -20.10
CA PRO A 224 -7.10 7.18 -20.82
C PRO A 224 -8.37 6.89 -21.63
N LEU A 225 -9.41 6.36 -20.99
CA LEU A 225 -10.68 5.93 -21.59
C LEU A 225 -11.63 7.13 -21.70
N ARG A 226 -11.50 7.90 -22.78
CA ARG A 226 -12.15 9.21 -22.95
C ARG A 226 -13.66 9.09 -23.17
N GLY A 227 -14.10 8.07 -23.90
CA GLY A 227 -15.51 7.78 -24.15
C GLY A 227 -16.21 7.34 -22.88
N ALA A 228 -15.59 6.42 -22.13
CA ALA A 228 -16.08 5.94 -20.86
C ALA A 228 -16.16 7.05 -19.82
N GLY A 229 -15.08 7.82 -19.66
CA GLY A 229 -15.07 9.00 -18.81
C GLY A 229 -16.13 10.04 -19.17
N TYR A 230 -16.37 10.27 -20.47
CA TYR A 230 -17.42 11.17 -20.94
C TYR A 230 -18.81 10.68 -20.52
N ARG A 231 -19.14 9.40 -20.71
CA ARG A 231 -20.45 8.86 -20.30
C ARG A 231 -20.65 8.91 -18.79
N LEU A 232 -19.63 8.57 -17.99
CA LEU A 232 -19.70 8.69 -16.52
C LEU A 232 -19.95 10.13 -16.07
N THR A 233 -19.33 11.11 -16.75
CA THR A 233 -19.49 12.53 -16.40
C THR A 233 -20.83 13.10 -16.85
N GLU A 234 -21.34 12.77 -18.04
CA GLU A 234 -22.61 13.28 -18.56
C GLU A 234 -23.82 12.62 -17.89
N ASP A 235 -23.78 11.31 -17.65
CA ASP A 235 -24.85 10.56 -17.01
C ASP A 235 -24.75 10.61 -15.47
N GLN A 236 -24.22 11.72 -14.91
CA GLN A 236 -23.85 11.82 -13.50
C GLN A 236 -25.00 11.49 -12.55
N ARG A 237 -26.23 11.92 -12.84
CA ARG A 237 -27.41 11.66 -11.99
C ARG A 237 -27.75 10.17 -11.88
N TYR A 238 -27.48 9.40 -12.93
CA TYR A 238 -27.68 7.96 -12.91
C TYR A 238 -26.62 7.31 -12.02
N TRP A 239 -25.35 7.56 -12.31
CA TRP A 239 -24.22 6.97 -11.59
C TRP A 239 -24.15 7.41 -10.13
N ASP A 240 -24.48 8.66 -9.80
CA ASP A 240 -24.60 9.12 -8.42
C ASP A 240 -25.63 8.30 -7.66
N ARG A 241 -26.84 8.10 -8.21
CA ARG A 241 -27.88 7.30 -7.54
C ARG A 241 -27.45 5.85 -7.39
N PHE A 242 -26.87 5.27 -8.42
CA PHE A 242 -26.43 3.88 -8.42
C PHE A 242 -25.27 3.64 -7.43
N CYS A 243 -24.18 4.40 -7.52
CA CYS A 243 -23.03 4.23 -6.65
C CYS A 243 -23.31 4.66 -5.20
N ASN A 244 -24.24 5.60 -4.96
CA ASN A 244 -24.68 5.94 -3.61
C ASN A 244 -25.47 4.82 -2.93
N ALA A 245 -26.15 3.96 -3.70
CA ALA A 245 -26.82 2.81 -3.15
C ALA A 245 -25.82 1.79 -2.58
N LEU A 246 -24.64 1.67 -3.20
CA LEU A 246 -23.63 0.65 -2.88
C LEU A 246 -22.40 1.25 -2.18
N ARG A 247 -22.63 1.97 -1.09
CA ARG A 247 -21.55 2.51 -0.25
C ARG A 247 -21.27 1.57 0.93
N TRP A 248 -20.06 1.05 0.97
CA TRP A 248 -19.56 0.19 2.04
C TRP A 248 -18.31 0.81 2.67
N PRO A 249 -18.00 0.54 3.95
CA PRO A 249 -16.74 0.95 4.54
C PRO A 249 -15.52 0.44 3.76
N GLY A 250 -14.52 1.32 3.58
CA GLY A 250 -13.23 0.97 2.97
C GLY A 250 -13.24 0.82 1.45
N ASP A 251 -12.61 -0.23 0.94
CA ASP A 251 -12.31 -0.42 -0.49
C ASP A 251 -13.55 -0.78 -1.34
N LEU A 252 -14.69 -1.03 -0.70
CA LEU A 252 -15.97 -1.33 -1.33
C LEU A 252 -16.86 -0.09 -1.49
N ASP A 253 -16.37 1.11 -1.18
CA ASP A 253 -17.09 2.36 -1.43
C ASP A 253 -17.13 2.64 -2.95
N LEU A 254 -18.19 2.16 -3.61
CA LEU A 254 -18.37 2.34 -5.04
C LEU A 254 -18.51 3.82 -5.43
N HIS A 255 -19.05 4.64 -4.53
CA HIS A 255 -19.14 6.07 -4.73
C HIS A 255 -17.76 6.74 -4.66
N TRP A 256 -16.85 6.26 -3.81
CA TRP A 256 -15.46 6.70 -3.81
C TRP A 256 -14.76 6.38 -5.14
N SER A 257 -14.84 5.14 -5.62
CA SER A 257 -14.27 4.75 -6.92
C SER A 257 -14.84 5.55 -8.09
N TYR A 258 -16.16 5.81 -8.08
CA TYR A 258 -16.81 6.66 -9.07
C TYR A 258 -16.32 8.12 -9.02
N ASN A 259 -16.11 8.67 -7.82
CA ASN A 259 -15.55 10.02 -7.71
C ASN A 259 -14.15 10.11 -8.30
N HIS A 260 -13.30 9.11 -8.09
CA HIS A 260 -11.96 9.11 -8.71
C HIS A 260 -12.03 9.06 -10.24
N ALA A 261 -12.97 8.31 -10.80
CA ALA A 261 -13.22 8.33 -12.24
C ALA A 261 -13.65 9.74 -12.71
N LEU A 262 -14.58 10.39 -12.01
CA LEU A 262 -14.99 11.78 -12.32
C LEU A 262 -13.81 12.76 -12.23
N ILE A 263 -12.96 12.63 -11.20
CA ILE A 263 -11.81 13.51 -10.98
C ILE A 263 -10.82 13.44 -12.15
N GLN A 264 -10.63 12.26 -12.74
CA GLN A 264 -9.73 12.08 -13.88
C GLN A 264 -10.33 12.57 -15.20
N HIS A 265 -11.65 12.53 -15.34
CA HIS A 265 -12.36 12.83 -16.59
C HIS A 265 -13.13 14.15 -16.58
N GLN A 266 -13.06 14.95 -15.51
CA GLN A 266 -13.70 16.26 -15.42
C GLN A 266 -13.14 17.24 -16.47
N ARG A 267 -14.03 17.81 -17.29
CA ARG A 267 -13.68 18.70 -18.41
C ARG A 267 -14.00 20.16 -18.16
N ASP A 268 -14.75 20.46 -17.11
CA ASP A 268 -15.13 21.82 -16.73
C ASP A 268 -15.23 21.97 -15.20
N GLU A 269 -15.69 23.13 -14.74
CA GLU A 269 -15.80 23.46 -13.32
C GLU A 269 -17.09 23.04 -12.63
N ARG A 270 -18.00 22.32 -13.34
CA ARG A 270 -19.32 21.95 -12.79
C ARG A 270 -19.23 21.05 -11.57
N PHE A 271 -18.12 20.34 -11.40
CA PHE A 271 -17.85 19.47 -10.26
C PHE A 271 -17.24 20.20 -9.05
N ALA A 272 -16.88 21.49 -9.16
CA ALA A 272 -16.32 22.24 -8.04
C ALA A 272 -17.24 22.24 -6.79
N PRO A 273 -18.56 22.46 -6.89
CA PRO A 273 -19.47 22.37 -5.75
C PRO A 273 -19.49 20.98 -5.10
N ARG A 274 -19.40 19.91 -5.89
CA ARG A 274 -19.33 18.53 -5.41
C ARG A 274 -18.10 18.32 -4.52
N TRP A 275 -16.95 18.81 -4.96
CA TRP A 275 -15.69 18.63 -4.24
C TRP A 275 -15.62 19.49 -2.97
N PHE A 276 -16.14 20.72 -3.00
CA PHE A 276 -16.33 21.50 -1.79
C PHE A 276 -17.28 20.82 -0.80
N ALA A 277 -18.40 20.27 -1.27
CA ALA A 277 -19.34 19.56 -0.42
C ALA A 277 -18.72 18.31 0.23
N ALA A 278 -17.81 17.62 -0.46
CA ALA A 278 -17.07 16.48 0.10
C ALA A 278 -16.13 16.92 1.24
N CYS A 279 -15.37 18.01 1.05
CA CYS A 279 -14.52 18.58 2.10
C CYS A 279 -15.34 19.09 3.29
N ASP A 280 -16.46 19.76 3.04
CA ASP A 280 -17.34 20.23 4.10
C ASP A 280 -17.92 19.07 4.88
N SER A 281 -18.49 18.07 4.19
CA SER A 281 -19.11 16.88 4.81
C SER A 281 -18.12 16.11 5.69
N ALA A 282 -16.86 16.05 5.30
CA ALA A 282 -15.80 15.47 6.12
C ALA A 282 -15.66 16.15 7.49
N ALA A 283 -15.86 17.46 7.57
CA ALA A 283 -15.78 18.20 8.82
C ALA A 283 -16.88 17.84 9.83
N TRP A 284 -17.97 17.20 9.37
CA TRP A 284 -19.10 16.77 10.22
C TRP A 284 -18.85 15.42 10.91
N GLY A 285 -17.65 14.82 10.75
CA GLY A 285 -17.27 13.61 11.47
C GLY A 285 -17.90 12.34 10.91
N SER A 286 -18.13 12.28 9.58
CA SER A 286 -18.47 11.03 8.89
C SER A 286 -17.42 9.95 9.21
N PRO A 287 -17.78 8.67 9.37
CA PRO A 287 -16.79 7.59 9.50
C PRO A 287 -15.81 7.52 8.31
N TYR A 288 -16.19 8.09 7.15
CA TYR A 288 -15.37 8.18 5.94
C TYR A 288 -14.76 9.56 5.70
N TRP A 289 -14.75 10.42 6.72
CA TRP A 289 -14.36 11.83 6.57
C TRP A 289 -13.02 12.02 5.87
N LEU A 290 -12.02 11.16 6.16
CA LEU A 290 -10.70 11.27 5.55
C LEU A 290 -10.75 10.99 4.05
N GLY A 291 -11.45 9.95 3.62
CA GLY A 291 -11.64 9.61 2.21
C GLY A 291 -12.42 10.70 1.46
N GLN A 292 -13.47 11.26 2.08
CA GLN A 292 -14.23 12.38 1.51
C GLN A 292 -13.39 13.64 1.38
N PHE A 293 -12.60 13.96 2.42
CA PHE A 293 -11.72 15.12 2.43
C PHE A 293 -10.62 15.01 1.37
N THR A 294 -9.92 13.88 1.29
CA THR A 294 -8.86 13.66 0.29
C THR A 294 -9.42 13.66 -1.12
N THR A 295 -10.59 13.05 -1.34
CA THR A 295 -11.28 13.05 -2.65
C THR A 295 -11.68 14.47 -3.04
N GLY A 296 -12.25 15.25 -2.12
CA GLY A 296 -12.60 16.65 -2.38
C GLY A 296 -11.39 17.52 -2.71
N ILE A 297 -10.30 17.40 -1.94
CA ILE A 297 -9.04 18.12 -2.21
C ILE A 297 -8.44 17.72 -3.56
N LEU A 298 -8.40 16.42 -3.87
CA LEU A 298 -7.90 15.91 -5.15
C LEU A 298 -8.75 16.39 -6.32
N GLY A 299 -10.08 16.36 -6.17
CA GLY A 299 -11.01 16.81 -7.20
C GLY A 299 -10.84 18.29 -7.51
N LEU A 300 -10.78 19.16 -6.49
CA LEU A 300 -10.52 20.58 -6.67
C LEU A 300 -9.17 20.85 -7.36
N ARG A 301 -8.13 20.07 -7.02
CA ARG A 301 -6.79 20.18 -7.60
C ARG A 301 -6.76 19.81 -9.08
N LYS A 302 -7.56 18.83 -9.48
CA LYS A 302 -7.61 18.28 -10.84
C LYS A 302 -8.64 18.97 -11.74
N LEU A 303 -9.40 19.95 -11.23
CA LEU A 303 -10.28 20.76 -12.06
C LEU A 303 -9.47 21.43 -13.19
N PRO A 304 -10.02 21.51 -14.41
CA PRO A 304 -9.34 22.15 -15.51
C PRO A 304 -9.11 23.64 -15.20
N PRO A 305 -7.90 24.16 -15.48
CA PRO A 305 -7.60 25.57 -15.24
C PRO A 305 -8.38 26.45 -16.22
N ARG A 306 -8.93 27.56 -15.74
CA ARG A 306 -9.41 28.67 -16.59
C ARG A 306 -8.32 29.73 -16.75
N PRO A 307 -8.32 30.50 -17.85
CA PRO A 307 -7.52 31.71 -17.94
C PRO A 307 -7.75 32.60 -16.71
N ASN A 308 -6.68 33.11 -16.10
CA ASN A 308 -6.70 33.98 -14.91
C ASN A 308 -7.26 33.36 -13.61
N THR A 309 -7.29 32.03 -13.48
CA THR A 309 -7.64 31.39 -12.20
C THR A 309 -6.42 30.92 -11.43
N GLN A 310 -6.46 31.08 -10.11
CA GLN A 310 -5.47 30.53 -9.17
C GLN A 310 -5.98 29.17 -8.66
N PRO A 311 -5.57 28.03 -9.22
CA PRO A 311 -6.05 26.71 -8.80
C PRO A 311 -5.79 26.46 -7.30
N GLU A 312 -4.67 26.96 -6.79
CA GLU A 312 -4.29 26.88 -5.38
C GLU A 312 -5.31 27.54 -4.43
N ARG A 313 -6.00 28.60 -4.88
CA ARG A 313 -6.99 29.33 -4.06
C ARG A 313 -8.20 28.48 -3.71
N ARG A 314 -8.62 27.58 -4.62
CA ARG A 314 -9.76 26.67 -4.38
C ARG A 314 -9.45 25.64 -3.32
N VAL A 315 -8.25 25.07 -3.38
CA VAL A 315 -7.78 24.11 -2.39
C VAL A 315 -7.59 24.79 -1.03
N ALA A 316 -7.01 26.00 -1.01
CA ALA A 316 -6.91 26.82 0.20
C ALA A 316 -8.28 27.09 0.83
N MET A 317 -9.28 27.47 0.03
CA MET A 317 -10.66 27.66 0.47
C MET A 317 -11.27 26.40 1.09
N ALA A 318 -11.06 25.23 0.48
CA ALA A 318 -11.57 23.96 1.01
C ALA A 318 -10.92 23.58 2.35
N LEU A 319 -9.60 23.79 2.48
CA LEU A 319 -8.88 23.58 3.74
C LEU A 319 -9.40 24.50 4.84
N ALA A 320 -9.63 25.78 4.54
CA ALA A 320 -10.14 26.76 5.50
C ALA A 320 -11.58 26.42 5.95
N ARG A 321 -12.46 26.05 5.01
CA ARG A 321 -13.84 25.61 5.32
C ARG A 321 -13.87 24.35 6.17
N PHE A 322 -13.07 23.35 5.82
CA PHE A 322 -12.94 22.14 6.64
C PHE A 322 -12.49 22.47 8.06
N ALA A 323 -11.44 23.29 8.20
CA ALA A 323 -10.90 23.66 9.51
C ALA A 323 -11.90 24.48 10.35
N LEU A 324 -12.66 25.37 9.71
CA LEU A 324 -13.73 26.13 10.33
C LEU A 324 -14.81 25.20 10.91
N PHE A 325 -15.39 24.34 10.07
CA PHE A 325 -16.49 23.47 10.47
C PHE A 325 -16.05 22.40 11.48
N ALA A 326 -14.86 21.82 11.32
CA ALA A 326 -14.31 20.86 12.27
C ALA A 326 -13.99 21.52 13.63
N GLY A 327 -13.52 22.77 13.61
CA GLY A 327 -13.28 23.57 14.81
C GLY A 327 -14.57 23.87 15.59
N GLN A 328 -15.65 24.22 14.90
CA GLN A 328 -16.98 24.45 15.50
C GLN A 328 -17.55 23.20 16.18
N ARG A 329 -17.13 22.01 15.75
CA ARG A 329 -17.52 20.70 16.31
C ARG A 329 -16.68 20.23 17.49
N GLY A 330 -15.76 21.06 17.99
CA GLY A 330 -14.87 20.70 19.10
C GLY A 330 -13.62 19.92 18.69
N ASN A 331 -13.40 19.67 17.40
CA ASN A 331 -12.22 18.94 16.90
C ASN A 331 -11.07 19.89 16.47
N ALA A 332 -10.81 20.89 17.30
CA ALA A 332 -9.88 21.97 16.98
C ALA A 332 -8.44 21.51 16.70
N LYS A 333 -7.93 20.52 17.46
CA LYS A 333 -6.55 20.02 17.28
C LYS A 333 -6.36 19.27 15.96
N GLU A 334 -7.36 18.53 15.49
CA GLU A 334 -7.29 17.87 14.17
C GLU A 334 -7.47 18.89 13.06
N ALA A 335 -8.40 19.84 13.22
CA ALA A 335 -8.62 20.92 12.28
C ALA A 335 -7.34 21.74 12.03
N GLU A 336 -6.65 22.14 13.12
CA GLU A 336 -5.37 22.84 13.07
C GLU A 336 -4.29 22.02 12.35
N ARG A 337 -4.10 20.75 12.75
CA ARG A 337 -3.10 19.88 12.12
C ARG A 337 -3.34 19.69 10.63
N ARG A 338 -4.59 19.51 10.20
CA ARG A 338 -4.96 19.31 8.78
C ARG A 338 -4.82 20.58 7.97
N LEU A 339 -5.22 21.72 8.52
CA LEU A 339 -5.03 23.02 7.88
C LEU A 339 -3.54 23.28 7.65
N HIS A 340 -2.72 23.08 8.69
CA HIS A 340 -1.27 23.31 8.61
C HIS A 340 -0.59 22.38 7.60
N ARG A 341 -0.83 21.07 7.67
CA ARG A 341 -0.26 20.10 6.71
C ARG A 341 -0.74 20.35 5.28
N GLY A 342 -2.02 20.65 5.11
CA GLY A 342 -2.60 20.97 3.80
C GLY A 342 -1.93 22.20 3.20
N ALA A 343 -1.75 23.25 4.01
CA ALA A 343 -1.11 24.48 3.58
C ALA A 343 0.38 24.29 3.21
N GLN A 344 1.14 23.50 3.98
CA GLN A 344 2.52 23.14 3.63
C GLN A 344 2.58 22.32 2.33
N SER A 345 1.72 21.31 2.20
CA SER A 345 1.66 20.45 1.00
C SER A 345 1.36 21.27 -0.26
N MET A 346 0.50 22.28 -0.15
CA MET A 346 0.21 23.17 -1.27
C MET A 346 1.42 24.01 -1.70
N ARG A 347 2.29 24.44 -0.77
CA ARG A 347 3.53 25.18 -1.12
C ARG A 347 4.50 24.32 -1.93
N LEU A 348 4.52 23.02 -1.68
CA LEU A 348 5.31 22.05 -2.45
C LEU A 348 4.71 21.83 -3.85
N LEU A 349 3.38 21.68 -3.92
CA LEU A 349 2.68 21.43 -5.18
C LEU A 349 2.60 22.67 -6.09
N TYR A 350 2.55 23.86 -5.49
CA TYR A 350 2.54 25.14 -6.18
C TYR A 350 3.64 26.04 -5.60
N PRO A 351 4.89 25.91 -6.10
CA PRO A 351 6.02 26.73 -5.66
C PRO A 351 5.78 28.20 -6.02
N ARG A 352 5.37 28.99 -5.02
CA ARG A 352 5.05 30.43 -5.13
C ARG A 352 5.71 31.19 -3.98
N SER A 353 5.83 32.50 -4.12
CA SER A 353 6.40 33.34 -3.07
C SER A 353 5.56 33.30 -1.79
N ASN A 354 6.17 33.59 -0.64
CA ASN A 354 5.44 33.69 0.62
C ASN A 354 4.39 34.82 0.57
N GLU A 355 4.67 35.90 -0.14
CA GLU A 355 3.73 37.01 -0.37
C GLU A 355 2.50 36.58 -1.18
N HIS A 356 2.68 35.71 -2.17
CA HIS A 356 1.57 35.13 -2.95
C HIS A 356 0.66 34.29 -2.05
N TRP A 357 1.25 33.37 -1.27
CA TRP A 357 0.49 32.55 -0.32
C TRP A 357 -0.18 33.38 0.77
N ALA A 358 0.47 34.43 1.24
CA ALA A 358 -0.10 35.38 2.17
C ALA A 358 -1.35 36.06 1.61
N GLY A 359 -1.29 36.51 0.35
CA GLY A 359 -2.42 37.10 -0.35
C GLY A 359 -3.58 36.11 -0.46
N ILE A 360 -3.30 34.88 -0.90
CA ILE A 360 -4.32 33.82 -1.03
C ILE A 360 -5.00 33.54 0.29
N TRP A 361 -4.25 33.34 1.37
CA TRP A 361 -4.84 33.02 2.67
C TRP A 361 -5.65 34.19 3.24
N ARG A 362 -5.21 35.44 3.04
CA ARG A 362 -6.01 36.62 3.38
C ARG A 362 -7.33 36.64 2.62
N GLU A 363 -7.29 36.53 1.29
CA GLU A 363 -8.49 36.48 0.46
C GLU A 363 -9.44 35.33 0.84
N VAL A 364 -8.88 34.15 1.16
CA VAL A 364 -9.66 32.98 1.56
C VAL A 364 -10.35 33.19 2.90
N LEU A 365 -9.63 33.72 3.90
CA LEU A 365 -10.20 34.02 5.21
C LEU A 365 -11.27 35.11 5.13
N ASP A 366 -11.09 36.10 4.25
CA ASP A 366 -12.08 37.13 3.98
C ASP A 366 -13.34 36.57 3.30
N ALA A 367 -13.15 35.63 2.37
CA ALA A 367 -14.22 34.99 1.61
C ALA A 367 -14.90 33.79 2.30
N LEU A 368 -14.62 33.52 3.58
CA LEU A 368 -15.33 32.51 4.36
C LEU A 368 -16.84 32.83 4.48
N PRO A 369 -17.72 31.82 4.66
CA PRO A 369 -19.18 31.97 4.60
C PRO A 369 -19.73 33.15 5.43
N MET A 370 -20.76 33.81 4.90
CA MET A 370 -21.52 34.88 5.57
C MET A 370 -22.11 34.32 6.88
N GLY A 371 -21.54 34.71 8.02
CA GLY A 371 -21.87 34.18 9.35
C GLY A 371 -20.66 33.66 10.15
N THR A 372 -19.49 33.52 9.53
CA THR A 372 -18.24 33.17 10.23
C THR A 372 -17.86 34.26 11.24
N ARG A 373 -17.73 33.92 12.52
CA ARG A 373 -17.44 34.91 13.58
C ARG A 373 -16.00 35.43 13.48
N LYS A 374 -15.77 36.63 14.01
CA LYS A 374 -14.45 37.28 13.95
C LYS A 374 -13.37 36.47 14.69
N ASP A 375 -13.69 35.91 15.86
CA ASP A 375 -12.82 35.04 16.65
C ASP A 375 -12.45 33.75 15.91
N GLU A 376 -13.37 33.20 15.12
CA GLU A 376 -13.11 32.02 14.29
C GLU A 376 -12.13 32.34 13.15
N ARG A 377 -12.27 33.49 12.48
CA ARG A 377 -11.33 33.95 11.45
C ARG A 377 -9.94 34.20 12.04
N GLU A 378 -9.87 34.89 13.18
CA GLU A 378 -8.61 35.16 13.89
C GLU A 378 -7.93 33.86 14.36
N ARG A 379 -8.71 32.87 14.78
CA ARG A 379 -8.19 31.54 15.15
C ARG A 379 -7.55 30.82 13.96
N LEU A 380 -8.24 30.76 12.82
CA LEU A 380 -7.71 30.14 11.61
C LEU A 380 -6.46 30.88 11.10
N ALA A 381 -6.47 32.22 11.14
CA ALA A 381 -5.29 33.03 10.85
C ALA A 381 -4.13 32.71 11.80
N GLY A 382 -4.42 32.51 13.09
CA GLY A 382 -3.45 32.10 14.10
C GLY A 382 -2.81 30.73 13.80
N TRP A 383 -3.60 29.75 13.35
CA TRP A 383 -3.11 28.44 12.93
C TRP A 383 -2.25 28.49 11.66
N LEU A 384 -2.49 29.49 10.80
CA LEU A 384 -1.70 29.77 9.61
C LEU A 384 -0.49 30.70 9.89
N GLY A 385 -0.20 31.00 11.16
CA GLY A 385 0.68 32.11 11.57
C GLY A 385 2.06 32.18 10.92
N ASP A 386 2.71 31.04 10.61
CA ASP A 386 4.01 31.02 9.92
C ASP A 386 3.91 31.28 8.40
N LEU A 387 2.69 31.24 7.85
CA LEU A 387 2.38 31.37 6.41
C LEU A 387 1.81 32.74 6.05
N LEU A 388 1.28 33.47 7.03
CA LEU A 388 0.78 34.83 6.89
C LEU A 388 1.84 35.80 7.46
N PRO A 389 2.50 36.66 6.66
CA PRO A 389 3.37 37.69 7.18
C PRO A 389 2.57 38.54 8.16
N ALA A 390 3.18 38.88 9.30
CA ALA A 390 2.53 39.68 10.32
C ALA A 390 2.06 41.01 9.70
N ASP A 391 0.74 41.17 9.56
CA ASP A 391 0.16 42.43 9.14
C ASP A 391 0.60 43.51 10.14
N GLY A 392 1.22 44.58 9.62
CA GLY A 392 1.58 45.79 10.38
C GLY A 392 0.37 46.60 10.87
N GLY A 393 -0.76 45.94 11.14
CA GLY A 393 -2.02 46.52 11.58
C GLY A 393 -2.22 46.36 13.08
N LYS A 394 -2.19 47.49 13.80
CA LYS A 394 -2.47 47.61 15.23
C LYS A 394 -3.84 47.02 15.59
N THR A 395 -3.90 45.78 16.08
CA THR A 395 -4.98 45.34 16.98
C THR A 395 -4.39 45.17 18.37
N GLY A 396 -4.68 46.16 19.21
CA GLY A 396 -4.22 46.25 20.59
C GLY A 396 -4.73 45.09 21.45
N GLY A 397 -3.86 44.12 21.67
CA GLY A 397 -3.92 43.17 22.76
C GLY A 397 -2.49 42.71 22.98
N LYS A 398 -1.92 42.99 24.15
CA LYS A 398 -0.55 42.57 24.50
C LYS A 398 -0.44 41.04 24.39
N ARG A 399 -0.06 40.52 23.23
CA ARG A 399 0.57 39.21 23.15
C ARG A 399 1.91 39.35 23.87
N PRO A 400 2.25 38.52 24.86
CA PRO A 400 3.61 38.48 25.35
C PRO A 400 4.48 38.10 24.16
N ALA A 401 5.30 39.06 23.72
CA ALA A 401 6.34 38.85 22.75
C ALA A 401 7.41 37.93 23.35
N LYS A 402 7.10 36.63 23.49
CA LYS A 402 8.12 35.64 23.21
C LYS A 402 8.15 35.57 21.69
N ALA A 403 9.14 36.26 21.12
CA ALA A 403 9.61 35.94 19.79
C ALA A 403 9.85 34.42 19.75
N ILE A 404 8.89 33.67 19.22
CA ILE A 404 9.18 32.36 18.66
C ILE A 404 9.82 32.71 17.32
N GLY A 405 11.04 33.25 17.39
CA GLY A 405 11.90 33.27 16.22
C GLY A 405 11.98 31.83 15.74
N ASN A 406 11.88 31.63 14.42
CA ASN A 406 12.19 30.38 13.73
C ASN A 406 12.57 29.27 14.71
N ARG A 407 11.59 28.56 15.28
CA ARG A 407 11.89 27.21 15.72
C ARG A 407 12.07 26.47 14.41
N GLN A 408 13.24 26.63 13.79
CA GLN A 408 13.80 25.58 12.96
C GLN A 408 13.57 24.34 13.79
N VAL A 409 12.60 23.52 13.36
CA VAL A 409 12.38 22.23 13.96
C VAL A 409 13.74 21.56 13.76
N GLN A 410 14.52 21.43 14.83
CA GLN A 410 15.88 20.95 14.68
C GLN A 410 15.79 19.50 14.27
N LEU A 411 16.37 19.19 13.12
CA LEU A 411 16.54 17.82 12.69
C LEU A 411 17.34 17.10 13.79
N PRO A 412 16.86 15.97 14.34
CA PRO A 412 17.63 15.22 15.33
C PRO A 412 19.02 14.90 14.79
N ASP A 413 20.02 14.87 15.66
CA ASP A 413 21.43 14.82 15.29
C ASP A 413 21.76 13.63 14.37
N ALA A 414 22.51 13.89 13.29
CA ALA A 414 22.98 12.84 12.38
C ALA A 414 24.00 11.91 13.05
N ASP A 415 24.70 12.43 14.07
CA ASP A 415 25.70 11.69 14.83
C ASP A 415 25.04 10.61 15.71
N GLU A 416 23.91 10.90 16.37
CA GLU A 416 23.13 9.91 17.14
C GLU A 416 22.78 8.66 16.29
N ARG A 417 22.41 8.84 15.02
CA ARG A 417 22.10 7.72 14.10
C ARG A 417 23.37 6.92 13.76
N LYS A 418 24.49 7.61 13.55
CA LYS A 418 25.77 6.99 13.16
C LYS A 418 26.34 6.18 14.31
N GLU A 419 26.28 6.71 15.53
CA GLU A 419 26.68 6.03 16.77
C GLU A 419 25.86 4.76 16.99
N LEU A 420 24.53 4.85 16.93
CA LEU A 420 23.66 3.67 17.06
C LEU A 420 23.92 2.62 15.97
N LYS A 421 24.22 3.05 14.74
CA LYS A 421 24.57 2.12 13.65
C LYS A 421 25.84 1.33 13.97
N GLU A 422 26.88 2.00 14.47
CA GLU A 422 28.13 1.34 14.86
C GLU A 422 27.96 0.46 16.12
N GLU A 423 27.13 0.89 17.07
CA GLU A 423 26.76 0.07 18.23
C GLU A 423 26.06 -1.23 17.79
N ILE A 424 25.05 -1.14 16.93
CA ILE A 424 24.35 -2.31 16.36
C ILE A 424 25.30 -3.20 15.55
N ARG A 425 26.30 -2.61 14.86
CA ARG A 425 27.28 -3.38 14.08
C ARG A 425 28.17 -4.24 14.98
N ARG A 426 28.53 -3.74 16.16
CA ARG A 426 29.40 -4.45 17.13
C ARG A 426 28.63 -5.35 18.09
N ALA A 427 27.33 -5.11 18.25
CA ALA A 427 26.47 -5.87 19.13
C ALA A 427 26.26 -7.30 18.62
N ASN A 428 26.28 -8.27 19.54
CA ASN A 428 25.84 -9.64 19.28
C ASN A 428 24.37 -9.88 19.68
N GLN A 429 23.82 -9.05 20.57
CA GLN A 429 22.44 -9.11 21.05
C GLN A 429 21.92 -7.69 21.32
N ILE A 430 20.60 -7.52 21.39
CA ILE A 430 19.97 -6.23 21.70
C ILE A 430 19.98 -6.01 23.21
N SER A 431 20.76 -5.03 23.68
CA SER A 431 20.70 -4.58 25.08
C SER A 431 19.54 -3.61 25.31
N GLU A 432 19.12 -3.46 26.57
CA GLU A 432 18.06 -2.51 26.94
C GLU A 432 18.46 -1.05 26.64
N SER A 433 19.75 -0.71 26.82
CA SER A 433 20.27 0.62 26.49
C SER A 433 20.20 0.90 25.00
N LEU A 434 20.62 -0.05 24.17
CA LEU A 434 20.60 0.04 22.71
C LEU A 434 19.17 0.18 22.21
N TRP A 435 18.25 -0.64 22.73
CA TRP A 435 16.84 -0.56 22.38
C TRP A 435 16.23 0.79 22.77
N ARG A 436 16.45 1.26 24.01
CA ARG A 436 15.96 2.56 24.49
C ARG A 436 16.54 3.73 23.68
N GLY A 437 17.82 3.65 23.29
CA GLY A 437 18.48 4.61 22.41
C GLY A 437 17.81 4.69 21.04
N PHE A 438 17.57 3.53 20.41
CA PHE A 438 16.82 3.44 19.16
C PHE A 438 15.40 4.01 19.27
N GLN A 439 14.66 3.65 20.33
CA GLN A 439 13.30 4.17 20.53
C GLN A 439 13.30 5.70 20.68
N THR A 440 14.23 6.24 21.45
CA THR A 440 14.36 7.69 21.66
C THR A 440 14.64 8.42 20.35
N LEU A 441 15.57 7.91 19.54
CA LEU A 441 15.87 8.46 18.22
C LEU A 441 14.63 8.42 17.31
N MET A 442 13.92 7.29 17.26
CA MET A 442 12.71 7.17 16.45
C MET A 442 11.61 8.15 16.88
N THR A 443 11.38 8.31 18.18
CA THR A 443 10.41 9.27 18.71
C THR A 443 10.78 10.71 18.34
N LYS A 444 12.04 11.12 18.50
CA LYS A 444 12.53 12.45 18.08
C LYS A 444 12.32 12.68 16.58
N ARG A 445 12.68 11.70 15.73
CA ARG A 445 12.56 11.78 14.27
C ARG A 445 11.10 11.87 13.82
N TRP A 446 10.21 11.12 14.49
CA TRP A 446 8.78 11.16 14.19
C TRP A 446 8.11 12.45 14.65
N ALA A 447 8.52 13.01 15.80
CA ALA A 447 8.09 14.34 16.24
C ALA A 447 8.55 15.43 15.25
N TYR A 448 9.80 15.34 14.77
CA TYR A 448 10.30 16.22 13.71
C TYR A 448 9.46 16.11 12.43
N ALA A 449 9.18 14.89 11.96
CA ALA A 449 8.35 14.66 10.78
C ALA A 449 6.92 15.20 10.95
N GLU A 450 6.35 15.10 12.15
CA GLU A 450 5.02 15.65 12.45
C GLU A 450 4.97 17.18 12.40
N MET A 451 6.03 17.86 12.82
CA MET A 451 6.12 19.32 12.87
C MET A 451 6.56 19.94 11.53
N SER A 452 7.50 19.32 10.85
CA SER A 452 8.09 19.82 9.59
C SER A 452 7.37 19.33 8.34
N GLY A 453 6.69 18.19 8.40
CA GLY A 453 6.17 17.48 7.23
C GLY A 453 7.22 16.58 6.53
N GLU A 454 8.48 16.59 6.97
CA GLU A 454 9.56 15.81 6.35
C GLU A 454 9.72 14.42 7.01
N SER A 455 9.06 13.41 6.44
CA SER A 455 9.13 12.02 6.92
C SER A 455 10.43 11.29 6.58
N HIS A 456 11.16 11.77 5.57
CA HIS A 456 12.31 11.09 4.97
C HIS A 456 13.33 10.60 6.00
N PHE A 457 13.65 11.43 6.99
CA PHE A 457 14.65 11.08 8.00
C PHE A 457 14.18 9.99 8.96
N ALA A 458 12.90 9.96 9.31
CA ALA A 458 12.33 8.92 10.15
C ALA A 458 12.26 7.60 9.38
N VAL A 459 11.75 7.62 8.15
CA VAL A 459 11.63 6.45 7.27
C VAL A 459 13.00 5.84 6.97
N ARG A 460 13.97 6.67 6.54
CA ARG A 460 15.35 6.22 6.27
C ARG A 460 16.02 5.62 7.50
N THR A 461 15.84 6.22 8.67
CA THR A 461 16.44 5.73 9.92
C THR A 461 15.84 4.37 10.31
N LEU A 462 14.52 4.25 10.25
CA LEU A 462 13.82 3.00 10.53
C LEU A 462 14.25 1.88 9.58
N ASN A 463 14.26 2.12 8.26
CA ASN A 463 14.62 1.09 7.29
C ASN A 463 16.06 0.60 7.48
N ASN A 464 17.00 1.50 7.80
CA ASN A 464 18.41 1.16 7.97
C ASN A 464 18.69 0.45 9.30
N LEU A 465 18.27 1.06 10.42
CA LEU A 465 18.54 0.53 11.75
C LEU A 465 17.62 -0.66 12.07
N GLY A 466 16.36 -0.62 11.67
CA GLY A 466 15.40 -1.71 11.83
C GLY A 466 15.87 -3.00 11.16
N ARG A 467 16.31 -2.93 9.89
CA ARG A 467 16.95 -4.09 9.22
C ARG A 467 18.20 -4.58 9.95
N SER A 468 19.02 -3.65 10.47
CA SER A 468 20.23 -4.01 11.18
C SER A 468 19.94 -4.72 12.51
N LEU A 469 18.87 -4.31 13.21
CA LEU A 469 18.37 -4.91 14.45
C LEU A 469 17.79 -6.30 14.23
N LEU A 470 17.13 -6.56 13.10
CA LEU A 470 16.59 -7.88 12.78
C LEU A 470 17.65 -8.99 12.76
N ARG A 471 18.92 -8.65 12.47
CA ARG A 471 20.05 -9.60 12.54
C ARG A 471 20.40 -10.04 13.96
N LEU A 472 19.99 -9.27 14.96
CA LEU A 472 20.23 -9.54 16.38
C LEU A 472 19.08 -10.31 17.04
N ASN A 473 18.17 -10.86 16.23
CA ASN A 473 17.00 -11.64 16.66
C ASN A 473 16.19 -10.96 17.78
N PRO A 474 15.51 -9.83 17.49
CA PRO A 474 14.66 -9.15 18.45
C PRO A 474 13.55 -10.08 18.97
N ASN A 475 13.16 -9.90 20.23
CA ASN A 475 12.01 -10.60 20.79
C ASN A 475 10.68 -10.11 20.19
N ALA A 476 9.58 -10.82 20.47
CA ALA A 476 8.26 -10.50 19.95
C ALA A 476 7.88 -9.02 20.17
N SER A 477 7.98 -8.51 21.40
CA SER A 477 7.66 -7.10 21.73
C SER A 477 8.45 -6.08 20.89
N MET A 478 9.73 -6.34 20.61
CA MET A 478 10.55 -5.49 19.76
C MET A 478 10.13 -5.55 18.29
N LEU A 479 9.83 -6.76 17.78
CA LEU A 479 9.32 -6.97 16.43
C LEU A 479 7.99 -6.25 16.23
N GLU A 480 7.09 -6.36 17.20
CA GLU A 480 5.80 -5.66 17.25
C GLU A 480 5.97 -4.14 17.19
N ARG A 481 6.91 -3.57 17.97
CA ARG A 481 7.21 -2.12 17.95
C ARG A 481 7.78 -1.69 16.59
N LEU A 482 8.70 -2.46 16.02
CA LEU A 482 9.27 -2.21 14.70
C LEU A 482 8.20 -2.27 13.61
N HIS A 483 7.28 -3.22 13.70
CA HIS A 483 6.14 -3.36 12.78
C HIS A 483 5.24 -2.12 12.81
N ALA A 484 4.89 -1.64 14.01
CA ALA A 484 4.09 -0.42 14.17
C ALA A 484 4.76 0.81 13.53
N TRP A 485 6.07 1.02 13.75
CA TRP A 485 6.79 2.10 13.08
C TRP A 485 6.92 1.91 11.58
N THR A 486 7.01 0.66 11.11
CA THR A 486 7.12 0.36 9.67
C THR A 486 5.82 0.66 8.96
N ARG A 487 4.68 0.32 9.55
CA ARG A 487 3.36 0.74 9.05
C ARG A 487 3.26 2.26 8.95
N ARG A 488 3.71 2.96 10.00
CA ARG A 488 3.75 4.43 10.01
C ARG A 488 4.68 4.99 8.92
N ALA A 489 5.79 4.31 8.61
CA ALA A 489 6.69 4.69 7.52
C ALA A 489 6.03 4.53 6.15
N ILE A 490 5.32 3.42 5.91
CA ILE A 490 4.56 3.19 4.67
C ILE A 490 3.45 4.24 4.50
N GLU A 491 2.74 4.57 5.58
CA GLU A 491 1.71 5.61 5.52
C GLU A 491 2.26 7.00 5.17
N ALA A 492 3.52 7.28 5.53
CA ALA A 492 4.18 8.54 5.25
C ALA A 492 4.80 8.56 3.85
N GLU A 493 5.44 7.46 3.44
CA GLU A 493 6.12 7.30 2.15
C GLU A 493 5.70 5.99 1.49
N LEU A 494 4.53 5.99 0.85
CA LEU A 494 3.98 4.80 0.18
C LEU A 494 4.91 4.27 -0.92
N GLU A 495 5.67 5.16 -1.57
CA GLU A 495 6.58 4.84 -2.69
C GLU A 495 7.98 4.39 -2.23
N ASN A 496 8.13 3.91 -0.99
CA ASN A 496 9.42 3.45 -0.45
C ASN A 496 9.50 1.92 -0.39
N ALA A 497 10.07 1.30 -1.43
CA ALA A 497 10.21 -0.16 -1.53
C ALA A 497 10.91 -0.80 -0.32
N HIS A 498 11.86 -0.10 0.33
CA HIS A 498 12.54 -0.62 1.51
C HIS A 498 11.62 -0.75 2.74
N SER A 499 10.62 0.12 2.88
CA SER A 499 9.64 0.03 3.96
C SER A 499 8.67 -1.14 3.76
N TRP A 500 8.27 -1.41 2.51
CA TRP A 500 7.48 -2.58 2.17
C TRP A 500 8.23 -3.90 2.43
N ASP A 501 9.51 -3.97 2.07
CA ASP A 501 10.32 -5.15 2.38
C ASP A 501 10.56 -5.34 3.89
N LEU A 502 10.84 -4.26 4.63
CA LEU A 502 10.97 -4.32 6.08
C LEU A 502 9.66 -4.83 6.70
N TRP A 503 8.51 -4.40 6.18
CA TRP A 503 7.21 -4.82 6.67
C TRP A 503 6.97 -6.31 6.44
N ALA A 504 7.18 -6.78 5.21
CA ALA A 504 7.06 -8.20 4.89
C ALA A 504 8.00 -9.06 5.75
N THR A 505 9.24 -8.60 5.98
CA THR A 505 10.21 -9.31 6.81
C THR A 505 9.78 -9.39 8.27
N LEU A 506 9.20 -8.31 8.82
CA LEU A 506 8.68 -8.28 10.18
C LEU A 506 7.49 -9.22 10.35
N LEU A 507 6.56 -9.24 9.39
CA LEU A 507 5.42 -10.18 9.38
C LEU A 507 5.90 -11.64 9.40
N ALA A 508 6.85 -11.99 8.54
CA ALA A 508 7.43 -13.34 8.54
C ALA A 508 8.10 -13.71 9.88
N ARG A 509 8.82 -12.75 10.51
CA ARG A 509 9.44 -12.95 11.83
C ARG A 509 8.44 -13.07 12.98
N LEU A 510 7.23 -12.56 12.80
CA LEU A 510 6.10 -12.69 13.73
C LEU A 510 5.28 -13.97 13.50
N GLY A 511 5.67 -14.82 12.54
CA GLY A 511 4.93 -16.04 12.18
C GLY A 511 3.76 -15.81 11.22
N GLN A 512 3.59 -14.59 10.71
CA GLN A 512 2.54 -14.17 9.78
C GLN A 512 2.99 -14.37 8.34
N SER A 513 3.16 -15.63 7.94
CA SER A 513 3.77 -16.02 6.66
C SER A 513 2.88 -15.69 5.45
N GLU A 514 1.56 -15.84 5.57
CA GLU A 514 0.61 -15.54 4.49
C GLU A 514 0.51 -14.04 4.25
N GLU A 515 0.43 -13.25 5.32
CA GLU A 515 0.41 -11.79 5.26
C GLU A 515 1.74 -11.24 4.72
N SER A 516 2.87 -11.84 5.11
CA SER A 516 4.18 -11.52 4.54
C SER A 516 4.19 -11.73 3.02
N LEU A 517 3.69 -12.88 2.56
CA LEU A 517 3.61 -13.20 1.13
C LEU A 517 2.77 -12.18 0.38
N ALA A 518 1.61 -11.82 0.93
CA ALA A 518 0.73 -10.87 0.28
C ALA A 518 1.29 -9.44 0.26
N VAL A 519 1.99 -9.00 1.32
CA VAL A 519 2.72 -7.73 1.31
C VAL A 519 3.83 -7.72 0.26
N ARG A 520 4.53 -8.84 0.03
CA ARG A 520 5.55 -8.94 -1.03
C ARG A 520 4.95 -8.88 -2.44
N TRP A 521 3.81 -9.54 -2.66
CA TRP A 521 3.07 -9.40 -3.92
C TRP A 521 2.65 -7.95 -4.16
N GLU A 522 2.10 -7.30 -3.13
CA GLU A 522 1.70 -5.89 -3.23
C GLU A 522 2.90 -4.97 -3.48
N ALA A 523 4.07 -5.27 -2.90
CA ALA A 523 5.31 -4.56 -3.19
C ALA A 523 5.72 -4.71 -4.67
N THR A 524 5.69 -5.92 -5.24
CA THR A 524 6.01 -6.11 -6.66
C THR A 524 5.04 -5.40 -7.61
N ARG A 525 3.77 -5.28 -7.21
CA ARG A 525 2.74 -4.54 -7.94
C ARG A 525 3.02 -3.03 -7.94
N ARG A 526 3.46 -2.49 -6.79
CA ARG A 526 3.76 -1.06 -6.59
C ARG A 526 5.08 -0.63 -7.21
N PHE A 527 6.07 -1.52 -7.20
CA PHE A 527 7.41 -1.25 -7.70
C PHE A 527 7.75 -2.19 -8.87
N PRO A 528 7.00 -2.11 -9.99
CA PRO A 528 7.16 -3.04 -11.10
C PRO A 528 8.53 -2.90 -11.78
N ASP A 529 9.22 -1.77 -11.60
CA ASP A 529 10.55 -1.49 -12.14
C ASP A 529 11.70 -1.73 -11.13
N ASP A 530 11.41 -2.28 -9.94
CA ASP A 530 12.42 -2.63 -8.94
C ASP A 530 12.63 -4.15 -8.89
N PRO A 531 13.72 -4.68 -9.50
CA PRO A 531 13.99 -6.12 -9.48
C PRO A 531 14.31 -6.66 -8.07
N VAL A 532 14.63 -5.79 -7.10
CA VAL A 532 14.82 -6.21 -5.71
C VAL A 532 13.51 -6.73 -5.13
N THR A 533 12.38 -6.08 -5.42
CA THR A 533 11.08 -6.54 -4.91
C THR A 533 10.69 -7.90 -5.49
N GLN A 534 10.97 -8.14 -6.77
CA GLN A 534 10.69 -9.40 -7.46
C GLN A 534 11.55 -10.55 -6.92
N THR A 535 12.86 -10.33 -6.79
CA THR A 535 13.78 -11.35 -6.24
C THR A 535 13.49 -11.67 -4.78
N GLN A 536 13.08 -10.69 -3.98
CA GLN A 536 12.66 -10.92 -2.60
C GLN A 536 11.34 -11.72 -2.49
N LEU A 537 10.39 -11.49 -3.41
CA LEU A 537 9.18 -12.31 -3.50
C LEU A 537 9.53 -13.75 -3.90
N ALA A 538 10.39 -13.93 -4.91
CA ALA A 538 10.88 -15.25 -5.31
C ALA A 538 11.53 -16.00 -4.14
N GLN A 539 12.39 -15.33 -3.36
CA GLN A 539 13.02 -15.93 -2.18
C GLN A 539 12.01 -16.39 -1.12
N LEU A 540 10.91 -15.65 -0.95
CA LEU A 540 9.86 -16.08 -0.03
C LEU A 540 9.06 -17.25 -0.61
N LEU A 541 8.72 -17.22 -1.90
CA LEU A 541 8.02 -18.31 -2.58
C LEU A 541 8.78 -19.63 -2.48
N ILE A 542 10.10 -19.60 -2.66
CA ILE A 542 10.99 -20.75 -2.44
C ILE A 542 10.88 -21.27 -1.01
N ARG A 543 10.94 -20.37 0.00
CA ARG A 543 10.84 -20.75 1.42
C ARG A 543 9.47 -21.30 1.85
N VAL A 544 8.41 -21.06 1.06
CA VAL A 544 7.07 -21.61 1.31
C VAL A 544 6.71 -22.70 0.28
N ASP A 545 7.72 -23.33 -0.31
CA ASP A 545 7.62 -24.45 -1.25
C ASP A 545 6.81 -24.18 -2.54
N LYS A 546 6.70 -22.91 -2.95
CA LYS A 546 6.03 -22.50 -4.20
C LYS A 546 7.03 -22.35 -5.35
N TYR A 547 7.78 -23.42 -5.61
CA TYR A 547 8.93 -23.43 -6.54
C TYR A 547 8.56 -23.05 -7.98
N SER A 548 7.47 -23.58 -8.54
CA SER A 548 7.04 -23.28 -9.92
C SER A 548 6.72 -21.79 -10.14
N VAL A 549 6.07 -21.17 -9.15
CA VAL A 549 5.74 -19.73 -9.18
C VAL A 549 7.02 -18.89 -9.04
N ALA A 550 7.96 -19.33 -8.21
CA ALA A 550 9.25 -18.67 -8.06
C ALA A 550 10.09 -18.73 -9.35
N GLU A 551 10.16 -19.89 -10.01
CA GLU A 551 10.90 -20.06 -11.27
C GLU A 551 10.34 -19.13 -12.35
N HIS A 552 9.01 -19.12 -12.52
CA HIS A 552 8.35 -18.27 -13.51
C HIS A 552 8.62 -16.78 -13.24
N LEU A 553 8.50 -16.34 -11.98
CA LEU A 553 8.80 -14.98 -11.58
C LEU A 553 10.26 -14.60 -11.88
N LEU A 554 11.22 -15.48 -11.57
CA LEU A 554 12.64 -15.25 -11.84
C LEU A 554 12.94 -15.20 -13.34
N ARG A 555 12.32 -16.04 -14.16
CA ARG A 555 12.46 -15.98 -15.63
C ARG A 555 11.92 -14.67 -16.20
N GLU A 556 10.75 -14.20 -15.75
CA GLU A 556 10.22 -12.90 -16.17
C GLU A 556 11.12 -11.75 -15.71
N THR A 557 11.56 -11.78 -14.44
CA THR A 557 12.47 -10.79 -13.87
C THR A 557 13.76 -10.72 -14.69
N MET A 558 14.32 -11.87 -15.09
CA MET A 558 15.52 -11.94 -15.93
C MET A 558 15.30 -11.34 -17.33
N MET A 559 14.14 -11.57 -17.94
CA MET A 559 13.79 -10.96 -19.24
C MET A 559 13.61 -9.44 -19.13
N ARG A 560 12.96 -8.98 -18.07
CA ARG A 560 12.66 -7.56 -17.85
C ARG A 560 13.89 -6.76 -17.39
N PHE A 561 14.75 -7.39 -16.59
CA PHE A 561 15.95 -6.79 -16.01
C PHE A 561 17.20 -7.60 -16.40
N PRO A 562 17.63 -7.51 -17.68
CA PRO A 562 18.74 -8.29 -18.18
C PRO A 562 20.09 -7.93 -17.52
N ASP A 563 20.19 -6.82 -16.80
CA ASP A 563 21.40 -6.44 -16.06
C ASP A 563 21.39 -6.90 -14.59
N ASN A 564 20.37 -7.64 -14.15
CA ASN A 564 20.29 -8.16 -12.79
C ASN A 564 20.92 -9.56 -12.67
N ALA A 565 22.17 -9.61 -12.18
CA ALA A 565 22.88 -10.87 -11.96
C ALA A 565 22.27 -11.70 -10.81
N PHE A 566 21.77 -11.04 -9.74
CA PHE A 566 21.21 -11.70 -8.57
C PHE A 566 19.99 -12.58 -8.91
N CYS A 567 19.12 -12.10 -9.80
CA CYS A 567 17.98 -12.87 -10.29
C CYS A 567 18.42 -14.15 -11.02
N ARG A 568 19.50 -14.07 -11.82
CA ARG A 568 20.01 -15.24 -12.56
C ARG A 568 20.62 -16.27 -11.64
N THR A 569 21.39 -15.83 -10.65
CA THR A 569 21.99 -16.74 -9.67
C THR A 569 20.91 -17.41 -8.81
N MET A 570 19.85 -16.69 -8.42
CA MET A 570 18.71 -17.30 -7.72
C MET A 570 17.96 -18.33 -8.59
N LEU A 571 17.79 -18.05 -9.89
CA LEU A 571 17.17 -19.01 -10.81
C LEU A 571 18.04 -20.26 -10.97
N ALA A 572 19.36 -20.09 -11.09
CA ALA A 572 20.29 -21.21 -11.15
C ALA A 572 20.27 -22.06 -9.87
N GLU A 573 20.18 -21.43 -8.70
CA GLU A 573 20.05 -22.13 -7.41
C GLU A 573 18.78 -22.98 -7.39
N LEU A 574 17.65 -22.38 -7.75
CA LEU A 574 16.36 -23.07 -7.82
C LEU A 574 16.38 -24.25 -8.81
N LEU A 575 16.99 -24.08 -9.98
CA LEU A 575 17.14 -25.15 -10.98
C LEU A 575 18.03 -26.29 -10.49
N ARG A 576 19.11 -25.96 -9.78
CA ARG A 576 20.00 -26.96 -9.18
C ARG A 576 19.25 -27.76 -8.12
N ASP A 577 18.50 -27.08 -7.25
CA ASP A 577 17.75 -27.72 -6.16
C ASP A 577 16.59 -28.59 -6.71
N ASP A 578 16.06 -28.27 -7.90
CA ASP A 578 15.09 -29.08 -8.67
C ASP A 578 15.76 -30.24 -9.46
N GLY A 579 17.09 -30.43 -9.32
CA GLY A 579 17.85 -31.48 -10.01
C GLY A 579 18.18 -31.19 -11.48
N ARG A 580 17.79 -30.03 -12.01
CA ARG A 580 18.07 -29.57 -13.37
C ARG A 580 19.46 -28.93 -13.48
N THR A 581 20.48 -29.67 -13.07
CA THR A 581 21.87 -29.19 -12.94
C THR A 581 22.48 -28.74 -14.26
N ILE A 582 22.12 -29.35 -15.39
CA ILE A 582 22.59 -28.94 -16.74
C ILE A 582 22.06 -27.54 -17.10
N ASP A 583 20.78 -27.26 -16.83
CA ASP A 583 20.17 -25.96 -17.09
C ASP A 583 20.78 -24.88 -16.17
N ALA A 584 20.99 -25.22 -14.90
CA ALA A 584 21.65 -24.34 -13.93
C ALA A 584 23.08 -24.00 -14.35
N GLU A 585 23.85 -24.97 -14.82
CA GLU A 585 25.22 -24.77 -15.32
C GLU A 585 25.26 -23.86 -16.54
N ALA A 586 24.40 -24.13 -17.52
CA ALA A 586 24.30 -23.31 -18.72
C ALA A 586 24.00 -21.84 -18.36
N LEU A 587 23.05 -21.62 -17.44
CA LEU A 587 22.67 -20.29 -16.96
C LEU A 587 23.80 -19.60 -16.20
N LEU A 588 24.53 -20.31 -15.32
CA LEU A 588 25.69 -19.73 -14.60
C LEU A 588 26.83 -19.38 -15.55
N ARG A 589 27.12 -20.22 -16.55
CA ARG A 589 28.14 -19.96 -17.57
C ARG A 589 27.77 -18.76 -18.45
N GLU A 590 26.50 -18.64 -18.84
CA GLU A 590 25.98 -17.45 -19.52
C GLU A 590 26.13 -16.20 -18.64
N THR A 591 25.68 -16.29 -17.39
CA THR A 591 25.75 -15.19 -16.40
C THR A 591 27.19 -14.72 -16.19
N MET A 592 28.17 -15.64 -16.09
CA MET A 592 29.58 -15.27 -15.97
C MET A 592 30.15 -14.54 -17.18
N LYS A 593 29.67 -14.82 -18.40
CA LYS A 593 30.09 -14.10 -19.61
C LYS A 593 29.60 -12.65 -19.59
N HIS A 594 28.37 -12.44 -19.13
CA HIS A 594 27.75 -11.11 -19.05
C HIS A 594 28.22 -10.31 -17.82
N PHE A 595 28.45 -10.97 -16.68
CA PHE A 595 28.82 -10.36 -15.40
C PHE A 595 30.19 -10.87 -14.93
N GLN A 596 31.24 -10.46 -15.65
CA GLN A 596 32.61 -10.95 -15.45
C GLN A 596 33.23 -10.64 -14.07
N ARG A 597 32.58 -9.81 -13.24
CA ARG A 597 33.06 -9.47 -11.89
C ARG A 597 32.12 -9.95 -10.78
N ASP A 598 31.07 -10.71 -11.12
CA ASP A 598 30.17 -11.27 -10.12
C ASP A 598 30.86 -12.44 -9.40
N ALA A 599 31.18 -12.22 -8.13
CA ALA A 599 31.83 -13.23 -7.29
C ALA A 599 30.87 -14.36 -6.90
N PHE A 600 29.58 -14.06 -6.71
CA PHE A 600 28.59 -15.03 -6.24
C PHE A 600 28.27 -16.06 -7.33
N CYS A 601 28.08 -15.61 -8.57
CA CYS A 601 27.86 -16.50 -9.71
C CYS A 601 29.00 -17.53 -9.90
N ARG A 602 30.25 -17.10 -9.72
CA ARG A 602 31.43 -17.96 -9.84
C ARG A 602 31.58 -18.94 -8.69
N VAL A 603 31.27 -18.50 -7.46
CA VAL A 603 31.25 -19.39 -6.30
C VAL A 603 30.22 -20.49 -6.52
N MET A 604 29.00 -20.14 -6.97
CA MET A 604 27.97 -21.13 -7.27
C MET A 604 28.37 -22.12 -8.36
N LEU A 605 28.99 -21.65 -9.45
CA LEU A 605 29.48 -22.53 -10.50
C LEU A 605 30.56 -23.49 -9.96
N ALA A 606 31.52 -22.97 -9.17
CA ALA A 606 32.56 -23.78 -8.58
C ALA A 606 32.01 -24.82 -7.59
N ASP A 607 31.06 -24.43 -6.71
CA ASP A 607 30.40 -25.35 -5.79
C ASP A 607 29.68 -26.48 -6.54
N MET A 608 28.95 -26.15 -7.60
CA MET A 608 28.22 -27.13 -8.40
C MET A 608 29.16 -28.05 -9.22
N LEU A 609 30.32 -27.56 -9.65
CA LEU A 609 31.36 -28.40 -10.26
C LEU A 609 31.99 -29.37 -9.25
N LEU A 610 32.11 -28.96 -7.98
CA LEU A 610 32.59 -29.83 -6.90
C LEU A 610 31.55 -30.87 -6.47
N ASP A 611 30.25 -30.53 -6.50
CA ASP A 611 29.16 -31.48 -6.22
C ASP A 611 29.07 -32.60 -7.28
N ARG A 612 29.62 -32.35 -8.47
CA ARG A 612 29.76 -33.31 -9.56
C ARG A 612 31.02 -34.17 -9.32
N GLU A 613 30.96 -35.05 -8.32
CA GLU A 613 32.08 -35.90 -7.82
C GLU A 613 32.76 -36.81 -8.87
N ASP A 614 32.31 -36.79 -10.12
CA ASP A 614 32.69 -37.73 -11.18
C ASP A 614 33.80 -37.26 -12.15
N SER A 615 34.40 -36.06 -11.96
CA SER A 615 35.41 -35.56 -12.91
C SER A 615 36.56 -34.76 -12.29
N GLU A 616 37.80 -35.24 -12.50
CA GLU A 616 39.02 -34.47 -12.18
C GLU A 616 39.07 -33.13 -12.93
N GLU A 617 38.49 -33.05 -14.13
CA GLU A 617 38.43 -31.81 -14.92
C GLU A 617 37.56 -30.75 -14.22
N ALA A 618 36.40 -31.15 -13.69
CA ALA A 618 35.50 -30.26 -12.95
C ALA A 618 36.16 -29.71 -11.67
N GLY A 619 36.90 -30.56 -10.95
CA GLY A 619 37.70 -30.14 -9.79
C GLY A 619 38.84 -29.18 -10.15
N SER A 620 39.46 -29.35 -11.32
CA SER A 620 40.49 -28.43 -11.82
C SER A 620 39.91 -27.06 -12.21
N GLU A 621 38.74 -27.05 -12.85
CA GLU A 621 38.03 -25.82 -13.21
C GLU A 621 37.56 -25.05 -11.97
N ALA A 622 37.03 -25.73 -10.96
CA ALA A 622 36.64 -25.12 -9.69
C ALA A 622 37.83 -24.42 -8.98
N LYS A 623 39.03 -25.01 -9.03
CA LYS A 623 40.26 -24.38 -8.50
C LYS A 623 40.66 -23.12 -9.27
N GLN A 624 40.58 -23.14 -10.60
CA GLN A 624 40.85 -21.95 -11.42
C GLN A 624 39.86 -20.82 -11.15
N LEU A 625 38.58 -21.14 -10.95
CA LEU A 625 37.56 -20.16 -10.57
C LEU A 625 37.86 -19.54 -9.21
N LEU A 626 38.30 -20.34 -8.23
CA LEU A 626 38.70 -19.85 -6.91
C LEU A 626 39.91 -18.90 -6.99
N GLU A 627 40.97 -19.25 -7.71
CA GLU A 627 42.15 -18.39 -7.87
C GLU A 627 41.79 -17.01 -8.43
N GLY A 628 40.91 -16.98 -9.44
CA GLY A 628 40.39 -15.73 -9.99
C GLY A 628 39.52 -14.94 -9.00
N LEU A 629 38.78 -15.62 -8.13
CA LEU A 629 37.93 -15.01 -7.10
C LEU A 629 38.74 -14.39 -5.95
N GLU A 630 39.81 -15.06 -5.51
CA GLU A 630 40.70 -14.56 -4.46
C GLU A 630 41.41 -13.26 -4.88
N GLN A 631 41.73 -13.11 -6.17
CA GLN A 631 42.28 -11.86 -6.70
C GLN A 631 41.23 -10.74 -6.75
N LEU A 632 39.97 -11.06 -7.06
CA LEU A 632 38.92 -10.07 -7.26
C LEU A 632 38.21 -9.63 -5.98
N ALA A 633 38.01 -10.54 -5.02
CA ALA A 633 37.22 -10.31 -3.83
C ALA A 633 37.72 -11.14 -2.61
N PRO A 634 38.98 -10.94 -2.15
CA PRO A 634 39.61 -11.76 -1.10
C PRO A 634 38.89 -11.72 0.26
N ASN A 635 38.15 -10.63 0.52
CA ASN A 635 37.41 -10.45 1.77
C ASN A 635 35.94 -10.91 1.69
N ASN A 636 35.52 -11.55 0.59
CA ASN A 636 34.15 -12.05 0.45
C ASN A 636 33.98 -13.36 1.23
N SER A 637 32.98 -13.43 2.10
CA SER A 637 32.71 -14.60 2.95
C SER A 637 32.32 -15.86 2.16
N HIS A 638 31.76 -15.73 0.96
CA HIS A 638 31.46 -16.86 0.09
C HIS A 638 32.74 -17.43 -0.55
N VAL A 639 33.66 -16.55 -0.98
CA VAL A 639 34.96 -16.96 -1.53
C VAL A 639 35.79 -17.68 -0.47
N GLN A 640 35.83 -17.16 0.76
CA GLN A 640 36.55 -17.81 1.87
C GLN A 640 35.99 -19.19 2.23
N ARG A 641 34.67 -19.39 2.11
CA ARG A 641 34.04 -20.71 2.32
C ARG A 641 34.39 -21.69 1.22
N LEU A 642 34.34 -21.26 -0.04
CA LEU A 642 34.76 -22.08 -1.18
C LEU A 642 36.24 -22.48 -1.07
N ALA A 643 37.11 -21.56 -0.67
CA ALA A 643 38.52 -21.83 -0.41
C ALA A 643 38.70 -22.92 0.66
N ALA A 644 38.02 -22.78 1.81
CA ALA A 644 38.08 -23.78 2.87
C ALA A 644 37.62 -25.18 2.39
N ARG A 645 36.56 -25.23 1.58
CA ARG A 645 36.02 -26.47 0.99
C ARG A 645 37.03 -27.13 0.04
N ILE A 646 37.64 -26.36 -0.87
CA ILE A 646 38.62 -26.86 -1.85
C ILE A 646 39.95 -27.26 -1.21
N HIS A 647 40.41 -26.52 -0.20
CA HIS A 647 41.68 -26.78 0.50
C HIS A 647 41.58 -27.85 1.60
N GLY A 648 40.37 -28.36 1.90
CA GLY A 648 40.16 -29.42 2.88
C GLY A 648 40.35 -28.97 4.34
N ASP A 649 40.25 -27.66 4.61
CA ASP A 649 40.53 -27.10 5.93
C ASP A 649 39.26 -27.20 6.83
N SER A 650 39.11 -28.35 7.48
CA SER A 650 38.00 -28.71 8.39
C SER A 650 37.84 -27.80 9.63
N THR A 651 38.58 -26.71 9.73
CA THR A 651 38.57 -25.77 10.86
C THR A 651 37.45 -24.73 10.77
N VAL A 652 36.84 -24.51 9.60
CA VAL A 652 35.75 -23.52 9.40
C VAL A 652 34.35 -24.11 9.59
N ASP A 653 34.17 -25.41 9.29
CA ASP A 653 32.85 -26.08 9.35
C ASP A 653 32.21 -26.02 10.74
N ARG A 654 33.00 -26.10 11.82
CA ARG A 654 32.44 -26.18 13.19
C ARG A 654 32.06 -24.86 13.84
N ARG A 655 32.44 -23.70 13.30
CA ARG A 655 32.18 -22.40 13.95
C ARG A 655 31.00 -21.60 13.37
N VAL A 656 30.50 -21.96 12.18
CA VAL A 656 29.47 -21.16 11.49
C VAL A 656 28.16 -21.93 11.23
N ASP A 657 28.12 -23.25 11.39
CA ASP A 657 26.85 -24.00 11.31
C ASP A 657 25.81 -23.53 12.35
N LYS A 658 26.22 -22.88 13.44
CA LYS A 658 25.29 -22.22 14.37
C LYS A 658 24.79 -20.84 13.93
N ARG A 659 25.30 -20.26 12.84
CA ARG A 659 24.90 -18.95 12.30
C ARG A 659 24.14 -19.05 10.97
N SER A 660 24.41 -20.04 10.13
CA SER A 660 23.65 -20.31 8.89
C SER A 660 22.39 -21.16 9.13
N ALA A 661 22.29 -21.93 10.22
CA ALA A 661 21.08 -22.69 10.58
C ALA A 661 19.99 -21.87 11.30
N SER A 662 20.06 -20.54 11.31
CA SER A 662 19.07 -19.69 12.02
C SER A 662 17.91 -19.17 11.15
N THR A 663 17.68 -19.72 9.97
CA THR A 663 16.52 -19.39 9.13
C THR A 663 15.74 -20.60 8.60
N SER A 664 15.65 -21.66 9.41
CA SER A 664 14.63 -22.70 9.29
C SER A 664 14.01 -22.90 10.68
N PRO A 665 12.72 -22.61 10.92
CA PRO A 665 12.05 -23.17 12.08
C PRO A 665 11.85 -24.65 11.80
N SER A 666 12.60 -25.52 12.51
CA SER A 666 12.27 -26.92 12.59
C SER A 666 10.88 -27.03 13.23
N VAL A 667 9.94 -27.59 12.47
CA VAL A 667 8.70 -28.16 13.00
C VAL A 667 9.11 -29.29 13.93
N ASP A 668 8.97 -29.08 15.23
CA ASP A 668 8.60 -30.11 16.20
C ASP A 668 8.32 -29.46 17.56
N ALA A 669 7.14 -29.81 18.11
CA ALA A 669 6.44 -29.35 19.33
C ALA A 669 5.60 -28.07 19.23
#